data_AF-A0A6P9DS67-F1
#
_entry.id   AF-A0A6P9DS67-F1
#
_cell.length_a   1.000
_cell.length_b   1.000
_cell.length_c   1.000
_cell.angle_alpha   90.00
_cell.angle_beta   90.00
_cell.angle_gamma   90.00
#
_symmetry.space_group_name_H-M   'P 1'
#
loop_
_entity.id
_entity.type
_entity.pdbx_description
1 polymer ?
#
loop_
_entity_poly.entity_id
_entity_poly.type
_entity_poly.pdbx_seq_one_letter_code
_entity_poly.pdbx_strand_id
1 'polypeptide(L)'
;MRLFLIFALTFALSAQQDNKNDADAESMENGREIMKKVISGIDGNTLTKLMVSLNDDDLDKLTECIQSVCEMNDFVDLMQKILSVFRRKIQDDILIYQLMKSGSEMMKKAMNGIGEEMLTKVMESLNDDDLDKLTECIQSDCEVDDFLDLMQKVLNVLKGISHGEKAIYQLMKAFIKQGPLAELESIFSNSDKMALPYHQPVSGGLHAGMSIYVQGTVPKDSKRFRVDFARSQGKQADILLHMSPRINEEKIMLATFLNRRWGNGETHKMSLQKSEHFEMIFFVNGAGYQILVNGSLLCTFKHKMHPQRVRDIRVDGELKLQFLTVMGGQMMGNLALPYYHSVPGGLQPGTSVYMQGIVRKNAKRFRVDFTCSKRKTADIPFHFNPRFEYEKFVLNSFQASRWGDEKSCKMLLQKGEYFEVIFVVTEAEYQIIVNKKPVCSFQHRMPPERVQGIEVEGDLELQSLTMMGGSVMENTTLPYYQHVPGGLHPRMYVYMQGAVPEPSNSSWVNFNVDFACGQHKGADVLFHFNPHFNGGNVVLNTLQAGRWGKEEKHQNPFRRGEHFEAIFMVTEAGYQILVNGNHLCSFRHRMPPESVQGICANGDLKLQSLMVMREPTMGNMALPYHHSVPGGLRPGMAVYLQGTVLKHIKSFWVTFQVEFACGQHKEADIPFHLKPQFIVDKVLLNTFQSGKWGKEKKHKNPFRKGEPFEIIFVVTEAGYQILVNGSLFCTYKHIIPPQSIQVISASGHLELQSLIVMGRPVMENTMMTNPAFYSPPVPYTGNIPGGLGANKTITMRGSIPKNATRFEISLMAGQELALNINPRMQPWRCVARNSLLNNQWGTEENNLPFNPFQPGKHFELSIRCDNYKFKVYTNGHHLFDFTYRYVPIKNIETIKITGNVTLFYIKY
;
A
#
# COMPACT_ATOMS: atom_id res chain seq x y z
N MET A 1 -3.87 -33.18 -17.07
CA MET A 1 -4.99 -33.47 -16.14
C MET A 1 -5.67 -32.22 -15.61
N ARG A 2 -5.05 -31.38 -14.77
CA ARG A 2 -5.72 -30.22 -14.14
C ARG A 2 -6.34 -29.19 -15.12
N LEU A 3 -5.65 -28.87 -16.22
CA LEU A 3 -6.18 -28.04 -17.31
C LEU A 3 -7.30 -28.73 -18.12
N PHE A 4 -7.27 -30.07 -18.19
CA PHE A 4 -8.26 -30.90 -18.87
C PHE A 4 -9.55 -31.00 -18.02
N LEU A 5 -9.42 -31.07 -16.69
CA LEU A 5 -10.51 -30.98 -15.72
C LEU A 5 -11.23 -29.64 -15.80
N ILE A 6 -10.49 -28.53 -15.87
CA ILE A 6 -11.05 -27.17 -16.05
C ILE A 6 -11.84 -27.09 -17.37
N PHE A 7 -11.32 -27.68 -18.44
CA PHE A 7 -11.99 -27.73 -19.74
C PHE A 7 -13.25 -28.62 -19.71
N ALA A 8 -13.19 -29.78 -19.06
CA ALA A 8 -14.32 -30.70 -18.89
C ALA A 8 -15.43 -30.11 -18.00
N LEU A 9 -15.07 -29.38 -16.93
CA LEU A 9 -16.00 -28.63 -16.07
C LEU A 9 -16.69 -27.49 -16.83
N THR A 10 -15.97 -26.83 -17.74
CA THR A 10 -16.53 -25.76 -18.59
C THR A 10 -17.45 -26.33 -19.68
N PHE A 11 -17.17 -27.53 -20.18
CA PHE A 11 -17.96 -28.23 -21.20
C PHE A 11 -19.21 -28.92 -20.63
N ALA A 12 -19.14 -29.43 -19.39
CA ALA A 12 -20.29 -29.98 -18.67
C ALA A 12 -21.35 -28.91 -18.32
N LEU A 13 -20.96 -27.63 -18.30
CA LEU A 13 -21.86 -26.49 -18.08
C LEU A 13 -22.66 -26.09 -19.34
N SER A 14 -22.37 -26.64 -20.53
CA SER A 14 -22.99 -26.21 -21.80
C SER A 14 -23.93 -27.21 -22.49
N ALA A 15 -24.08 -28.44 -21.99
CA ALA A 15 -24.93 -29.46 -22.62
C ALA A 15 -26.32 -29.55 -21.96
N GLN A 16 -27.39 -29.36 -22.77
CA GLN A 16 -28.79 -29.55 -22.38
C GLN A 16 -29.38 -30.88 -22.89
N GLN A 17 -30.32 -31.39 -22.09
CA GLN A 17 -31.53 -32.18 -22.37
C GLN A 17 -31.58 -33.72 -22.31
N ASP A 18 -32.56 -34.14 -21.48
CA ASP A 18 -33.57 -35.22 -21.59
C ASP A 18 -33.37 -36.62 -20.95
N ASN A 19 -34.30 -36.89 -20.00
CA ASN A 19 -35.15 -38.09 -19.76
C ASN A 19 -34.88 -39.04 -18.55
N LYS A 20 -35.84 -39.01 -17.58
CA LYS A 20 -36.53 -40.08 -16.76
C LYS A 20 -35.72 -41.29 -16.21
N ASN A 21 -35.78 -41.73 -14.94
CA ASN A 21 -36.89 -42.02 -13.99
C ASN A 21 -36.35 -42.30 -12.54
N ASP A 22 -37.26 -42.43 -11.55
CA ASP A 22 -37.15 -42.87 -10.13
C ASP A 22 -36.77 -41.84 -9.03
N ALA A 23 -37.39 -41.98 -7.85
CA ALA A 23 -37.37 -41.01 -6.73
C ALA A 23 -35.98 -40.77 -6.09
N ASP A 24 -35.02 -41.66 -6.34
CA ASP A 24 -33.60 -41.46 -5.99
C ASP A 24 -32.93 -40.46 -6.95
N ALA A 25 -33.35 -40.39 -8.21
CA ALA A 25 -32.79 -39.47 -9.19
C ALA A 25 -33.14 -38.00 -8.88
N GLU A 26 -34.27 -37.71 -8.24
CA GLU A 26 -34.65 -36.34 -7.87
C GLU A 26 -33.81 -35.78 -6.72
N SER A 27 -33.43 -36.62 -5.74
CA SER A 27 -32.53 -36.21 -4.64
C SER A 27 -31.10 -36.01 -5.16
N MET A 28 -30.67 -36.82 -6.13
CA MET A 28 -29.34 -36.76 -6.72
C MET A 28 -29.17 -35.63 -7.74
N GLU A 29 -30.18 -35.35 -8.56
CA GLU A 29 -30.22 -34.18 -9.46
C GLU A 29 -30.21 -32.87 -8.66
N ASN A 30 -30.91 -32.84 -7.51
CA ASN A 30 -30.87 -31.72 -6.57
C ASN A 30 -29.48 -31.54 -5.92
N GLY A 31 -28.76 -32.63 -5.61
CA GLY A 31 -27.37 -32.56 -5.12
C GLY A 31 -26.41 -31.99 -6.16
N ARG A 32 -26.57 -32.38 -7.43
CA ARG A 32 -25.78 -31.92 -8.56
C ARG A 32 -25.97 -30.42 -8.85
N GLU A 33 -27.20 -29.95 -8.87
CA GLU A 33 -27.53 -28.53 -9.06
C GLU A 33 -27.05 -27.64 -7.90
N ILE A 34 -26.94 -28.19 -6.69
CA ILE A 34 -26.37 -27.48 -5.54
C ILE A 34 -24.86 -27.39 -5.65
N MET A 35 -24.16 -28.46 -6.02
CA MET A 35 -22.70 -28.43 -6.16
C MET A 35 -22.26 -27.46 -7.28
N LYS A 36 -23.02 -27.38 -8.37
CA LYS A 36 -22.85 -26.33 -9.40
C LYS A 36 -23.04 -24.93 -8.84
N LYS A 37 -24.04 -24.70 -7.99
CA LYS A 37 -24.28 -23.40 -7.33
C LYS A 37 -23.21 -23.03 -6.29
N VAL A 38 -22.70 -24.01 -5.55
CA VAL A 38 -21.58 -23.82 -4.59
C VAL A 38 -20.30 -23.45 -5.33
N ILE A 39 -19.94 -24.19 -6.37
CA ILE A 39 -18.70 -23.94 -7.13
C ILE A 39 -18.76 -22.62 -7.91
N SER A 40 -19.95 -22.21 -8.37
CA SER A 40 -20.15 -20.92 -9.06
C SER A 40 -20.21 -19.71 -8.13
N GLY A 41 -20.42 -19.90 -6.82
CA GLY A 41 -20.31 -18.84 -5.80
C GLY A 41 -18.87 -18.58 -5.36
N ILE A 42 -18.02 -19.62 -5.37
CA ILE A 42 -16.62 -19.51 -4.99
C ILE A 42 -15.82 -18.73 -6.05
N ASP A 43 -15.19 -17.62 -5.66
CA ASP A 43 -14.36 -16.84 -6.59
C ASP A 43 -13.16 -17.65 -7.11
N GLY A 44 -12.73 -17.34 -8.35
CA GLY A 44 -11.72 -18.14 -9.05
C GLY A 44 -10.38 -18.25 -8.34
N ASN A 45 -10.02 -17.30 -7.47
CA ASN A 45 -8.77 -17.35 -6.71
C ASN A 45 -8.87 -18.29 -5.50
N THR A 46 -10.03 -18.31 -4.84
CA THR A 46 -10.35 -19.23 -3.74
C THR A 46 -10.53 -20.66 -4.24
N LEU A 47 -11.22 -20.83 -5.38
CA LEU A 47 -11.33 -22.13 -6.05
C LEU A 47 -9.96 -22.68 -6.45
N THR A 48 -9.08 -21.82 -7.00
CA THR A 48 -7.70 -22.21 -7.35
C THR A 48 -6.91 -22.66 -6.13
N LYS A 49 -7.05 -21.99 -4.99
CA LYS A 49 -6.36 -22.36 -3.73
C LYS A 49 -6.90 -23.66 -3.13
N LEU A 50 -8.21 -23.89 -3.18
CA LEU A 50 -8.84 -25.14 -2.76
C LEU A 50 -8.36 -26.32 -3.63
N MET A 51 -8.34 -26.12 -4.95
CA MET A 51 -7.91 -27.11 -5.94
C MET A 51 -6.40 -27.44 -5.87
N VAL A 52 -5.58 -26.54 -5.31
CA VAL A 52 -4.16 -26.79 -5.08
C VAL A 52 -3.93 -27.58 -3.78
N SER A 53 -4.86 -27.55 -2.83
CA SER A 53 -4.77 -28.27 -1.55
C SER A 53 -5.33 -29.69 -1.56
N LEU A 54 -6.04 -30.08 -2.62
CA LEU A 54 -6.56 -31.44 -2.81
C LEU A 54 -5.53 -32.28 -3.58
N ASN A 55 -5.39 -33.57 -3.25
CA ASN A 55 -4.55 -34.50 -4.00
C ASN A 55 -5.30 -35.02 -5.25
N ASP A 56 -4.60 -35.68 -6.17
CA ASP A 56 -5.20 -36.03 -7.46
C ASP A 56 -6.36 -37.05 -7.32
N ASP A 57 -6.33 -37.96 -6.33
CA ASP A 57 -7.46 -38.85 -5.98
C ASP A 57 -8.69 -38.08 -5.45
N ASP A 58 -8.47 -37.05 -4.63
CA ASP A 58 -9.52 -36.18 -4.10
C ASP A 58 -10.14 -35.29 -5.19
N LEU A 59 -9.33 -34.88 -6.16
CA LEU A 59 -9.78 -34.15 -7.35
C LEU A 59 -10.59 -35.05 -8.29
N ASP A 60 -10.22 -36.32 -8.43
CA ASP A 60 -10.94 -37.29 -9.25
C ASP A 60 -12.29 -37.64 -8.62
N LYS A 61 -12.36 -37.82 -7.29
CA LYS A 61 -13.63 -37.98 -6.54
C LYS A 61 -14.52 -36.74 -6.60
N LEU A 62 -13.95 -35.54 -6.46
CA LEU A 62 -14.67 -34.28 -6.64
C LEU A 62 -15.24 -34.15 -8.06
N THR A 63 -14.48 -34.61 -9.05
CA THR A 63 -14.90 -34.61 -10.46
C THR A 63 -16.00 -35.64 -10.73
N GLU A 64 -15.92 -36.83 -10.13
CA GLU A 64 -16.99 -37.84 -10.16
C GLU A 64 -18.27 -37.32 -9.50
N CYS A 65 -18.23 -36.70 -8.32
CA CYS A 65 -19.44 -36.14 -7.69
C CYS A 65 -20.06 -34.96 -8.47
N ILE A 66 -19.31 -34.34 -9.39
CA ILE A 66 -19.83 -33.32 -10.31
C ILE A 66 -20.38 -33.95 -11.62
N GLN A 67 -19.78 -35.05 -12.08
CA GLN A 67 -20.03 -35.66 -13.38
C GLN A 67 -20.95 -36.91 -13.37
N SER A 68 -21.09 -37.64 -12.26
CA SER A 68 -21.92 -38.84 -12.12
C SER A 68 -22.60 -38.96 -10.73
N VAL A 69 -23.44 -39.99 -10.58
CA VAL A 69 -24.14 -40.41 -9.35
C VAL A 69 -23.10 -40.82 -8.30
N CYS A 70 -22.69 -39.89 -7.45
CA CYS A 70 -21.74 -40.12 -6.36
C CYS A 70 -22.46 -40.73 -5.14
N GLU A 71 -21.90 -41.79 -4.56
CA GLU A 71 -22.47 -42.43 -3.38
C GLU A 71 -22.35 -41.49 -2.16
N MET A 72 -23.37 -41.46 -1.30
CA MET A 72 -23.42 -40.57 -0.13
C MET A 72 -22.20 -40.70 0.79
N ASN A 73 -21.56 -41.87 0.79
CA ASN A 73 -20.37 -42.13 1.59
C ASN A 73 -19.15 -41.31 1.14
N ASP A 74 -18.89 -41.22 -0.17
CA ASP A 74 -17.80 -40.41 -0.74
C ASP A 74 -18.05 -38.91 -0.57
N PHE A 75 -19.33 -38.52 -0.60
CA PHE A 75 -19.76 -37.14 -0.39
C PHE A 75 -19.55 -36.66 1.06
N VAL A 76 -19.86 -37.51 2.05
CA VAL A 76 -19.57 -37.20 3.46
C VAL A 76 -18.05 -37.10 3.67
N ASP A 77 -17.25 -38.03 3.13
CA ASP A 77 -15.79 -38.03 3.30
C ASP A 77 -15.13 -36.78 2.71
N LEU A 78 -15.63 -36.26 1.58
CA LEU A 78 -15.20 -34.99 1.00
C LEU A 78 -15.50 -33.79 1.93
N MET A 79 -16.66 -33.79 2.60
CA MET A 79 -17.03 -32.75 3.56
C MET A 79 -16.15 -32.75 4.81
N GLN A 80 -15.81 -33.94 5.33
CA GLN A 80 -14.87 -34.06 6.46
C GLN A 80 -13.51 -33.45 6.10
N LYS A 81 -13.06 -33.66 4.86
CA LYS A 81 -11.80 -33.08 4.36
C LYS A 81 -11.87 -31.56 4.20
N ILE A 82 -12.99 -31.02 3.70
CA ILE A 82 -13.21 -29.56 3.60
C ILE A 82 -13.18 -28.92 5.00
N LEU A 83 -13.87 -29.49 5.98
CA LEU A 83 -13.86 -29.03 7.38
C LEU A 83 -12.45 -29.10 8.00
N SER A 84 -11.67 -30.14 7.67
CA SER A 84 -10.26 -30.26 8.12
C SER A 84 -9.32 -29.20 7.52
N VAL A 85 -9.65 -28.66 6.35
CA VAL A 85 -8.93 -27.55 5.70
C VAL A 85 -9.30 -26.23 6.37
N PHE A 86 -10.56 -26.05 6.75
CA PHE A 86 -11.01 -24.92 7.57
C PHE A 86 -10.31 -24.88 8.93
N ARG A 87 -10.25 -26.02 9.64
CA ARG A 87 -9.54 -26.17 10.92
C ARG A 87 -8.06 -25.74 10.87
N ARG A 88 -7.37 -25.96 9.74
CA ARG A 88 -5.94 -25.64 9.59
C ARG A 88 -5.64 -24.19 9.20
N LYS A 89 -6.64 -23.40 8.77
CA LYS A 89 -6.42 -22.07 8.18
C LYS A 89 -7.11 -20.92 8.91
N ILE A 90 -8.02 -21.19 9.84
CA ILE A 90 -8.66 -20.15 10.65
C ILE A 90 -7.76 -19.89 11.87
N GLN A 91 -7.06 -18.75 11.89
CA GLN A 91 -6.25 -18.25 13.01
C GLN A 91 -6.54 -16.77 13.31
N ASP A 92 -7.74 -16.31 12.92
CA ASP A 92 -8.18 -14.91 13.00
C ASP A 92 -9.38 -14.82 13.97
N ASP A 93 -9.18 -14.16 15.11
CA ASP A 93 -10.15 -14.10 16.23
C ASP A 93 -11.47 -13.41 15.86
N ILE A 94 -11.46 -12.48 14.87
CA ILE A 94 -12.67 -11.80 14.39
C ILE A 94 -13.47 -12.71 13.47
N LEU A 95 -12.76 -13.46 12.62
CA LEU A 95 -13.35 -14.47 11.74
C LEU A 95 -14.01 -15.57 12.58
N ILE A 96 -13.32 -16.03 13.64
CA ILE A 96 -13.80 -17.01 14.63
C ILE A 96 -15.10 -16.53 15.28
N TYR A 97 -15.16 -15.29 15.78
CA TYR A 97 -16.37 -14.76 16.43
C TYR A 97 -17.59 -14.64 15.49
N GLN A 98 -17.38 -14.19 14.24
CA GLN A 98 -18.45 -14.08 13.24
C GLN A 98 -18.94 -15.47 12.79
N LEU A 99 -18.00 -16.39 12.55
CA LEU A 99 -18.27 -17.78 12.22
C LEU A 99 -19.12 -18.48 13.29
N MET A 100 -18.91 -18.19 14.58
CA MET A 100 -19.63 -18.84 15.67
C MET A 100 -21.05 -18.31 15.86
N LYS A 101 -21.26 -17.01 15.67
CA LYS A 101 -22.60 -16.41 15.68
C LYS A 101 -23.47 -16.93 14.53
N SER A 102 -22.87 -17.11 13.35
CA SER A 102 -23.48 -17.70 12.16
C SER A 102 -23.68 -19.22 12.30
N GLY A 103 -22.69 -19.91 12.90
CA GLY A 103 -22.69 -21.33 13.23
C GLY A 103 -23.84 -21.74 14.14
N SER A 104 -24.12 -20.94 15.16
CA SER A 104 -25.20 -21.16 16.13
C SER A 104 -26.60 -21.07 15.50
N GLU A 105 -26.85 -20.03 14.70
CA GLU A 105 -28.13 -19.84 14.01
C GLU A 105 -28.38 -20.90 12.93
N MET A 106 -27.31 -21.36 12.28
CA MET A 106 -27.34 -22.50 11.39
C MET A 106 -27.69 -23.79 12.12
N MET A 107 -27.05 -24.08 13.27
CA MET A 107 -27.30 -25.30 14.04
C MET A 107 -28.76 -25.36 14.53
N LYS A 108 -29.33 -24.24 15.01
CA LYS A 108 -30.75 -24.15 15.39
C LYS A 108 -31.71 -24.48 14.24
N LYS A 109 -31.46 -23.93 13.04
CA LYS A 109 -32.32 -24.18 11.87
C LYS A 109 -32.16 -25.57 11.30
N ALA A 110 -30.94 -26.11 11.35
CA ALA A 110 -30.65 -27.48 10.97
C ALA A 110 -31.41 -28.46 11.88
N MET A 111 -31.29 -28.31 13.21
CA MET A 111 -31.97 -29.17 14.17
C MET A 111 -33.50 -29.08 14.07
N ASN A 112 -34.05 -27.90 13.77
CA ASN A 112 -35.49 -27.72 13.49
C ASN A 112 -35.94 -28.33 12.15
N GLY A 113 -35.02 -28.56 11.21
CA GLY A 113 -35.30 -29.12 9.89
C GLY A 113 -35.18 -30.65 9.81
N ILE A 114 -34.60 -31.28 10.83
CA ILE A 114 -34.45 -32.72 10.99
C ILE A 114 -35.68 -33.18 11.79
N GLY A 115 -36.61 -33.91 11.16
CA GLY A 115 -37.85 -34.32 11.83
C GLY A 115 -37.62 -35.04 13.17
N GLU A 116 -38.60 -34.98 14.08
CA GLU A 116 -38.48 -35.42 15.49
C GLU A 116 -37.86 -36.82 15.67
N GLU A 117 -38.16 -37.77 14.77
CA GLU A 117 -37.64 -39.14 14.85
C GLU A 117 -36.11 -39.20 14.62
N MET A 118 -35.58 -38.41 13.68
CA MET A 118 -34.14 -38.35 13.42
C MET A 118 -33.41 -37.52 14.47
N LEU A 119 -34.05 -36.46 14.97
CA LEU A 119 -33.52 -35.64 16.05
C LEU A 119 -33.32 -36.48 17.32
N THR A 120 -34.29 -37.34 17.65
CA THR A 120 -34.22 -38.26 18.79
C THR A 120 -33.01 -39.21 18.67
N LYS A 121 -32.82 -39.82 17.49
CA LYS A 121 -31.67 -40.72 17.23
C LYS A 121 -30.32 -40.01 17.27
N VAL A 122 -30.25 -38.74 16.86
CA VAL A 122 -29.05 -37.92 17.01
C VAL A 122 -28.79 -37.64 18.49
N MET A 123 -29.80 -37.22 19.25
CA MET A 123 -29.66 -36.91 20.68
C MET A 123 -29.28 -38.15 21.52
N GLU A 124 -29.82 -39.32 21.22
CA GLU A 124 -29.49 -40.60 21.88
C GLU A 124 -28.06 -41.10 21.57
N SER A 125 -27.43 -40.57 20.52
CA SER A 125 -26.08 -40.97 20.08
C SER A 125 -24.95 -40.07 20.61
N LEU A 126 -25.31 -38.93 21.20
CA LEU A 126 -24.36 -37.98 21.80
C LEU A 126 -24.20 -38.29 23.30
N ASN A 127 -22.98 -38.18 23.82
CA ASN A 127 -22.74 -38.29 25.25
C ASN A 127 -23.03 -36.95 25.96
N ASP A 128 -23.01 -36.93 27.30
CA ASP A 128 -23.34 -35.73 28.09
C ASP A 128 -22.45 -34.52 27.73
N ASP A 129 -21.14 -34.73 27.51
CA ASP A 129 -20.21 -33.68 27.05
C ASP A 129 -20.60 -33.12 25.66
N ASP A 130 -21.02 -33.97 24.73
CA ASP A 130 -21.42 -33.57 23.38
C ASP A 130 -22.79 -32.86 23.39
N LEU A 131 -23.67 -33.21 24.32
CA LEU A 131 -24.95 -32.55 24.57
C LEU A 131 -24.77 -31.15 25.19
N ASP A 132 -23.80 -30.99 26.08
CA ASP A 132 -23.39 -29.69 26.63
C ASP A 132 -22.79 -28.80 25.54
N LYS A 133 -21.86 -29.33 24.72
CA LYS A 133 -21.31 -28.62 23.56
C LYS A 133 -22.38 -28.23 22.55
N LEU A 134 -23.35 -29.10 22.28
CA LEU A 134 -24.50 -28.78 21.43
C LEU A 134 -25.32 -27.62 22.00
N THR A 135 -25.51 -27.59 23.31
CA THR A 135 -26.23 -26.51 24.02
C THR A 135 -25.47 -25.19 23.94
N GLU A 136 -24.16 -25.19 24.16
CA GLU A 136 -23.28 -24.02 24.03
C GLU A 136 -23.24 -23.50 22.58
N CYS A 137 -23.17 -24.42 21.61
CA CYS A 137 -23.23 -24.11 20.18
C CYS A 137 -24.58 -23.49 19.79
N ILE A 138 -25.70 -23.91 20.40
CA ILE A 138 -27.01 -23.28 20.24
C ILE A 138 -27.06 -21.90 20.93
N GLN A 139 -26.30 -21.67 22.00
CA GLN A 139 -26.28 -20.37 22.70
C GLN A 139 -25.28 -19.35 22.12
N SER A 140 -24.50 -19.76 21.10
CA SER A 140 -23.42 -18.96 20.48
C SER A 140 -22.17 -18.79 21.36
N ASP A 141 -21.99 -19.65 22.36
CA ASP A 141 -20.88 -19.58 23.34
C ASP A 141 -19.84 -20.70 23.17
N CYS A 142 -20.01 -21.55 22.15
CA CYS A 142 -19.15 -22.70 21.82
C CYS A 142 -17.78 -22.25 21.26
N GLU A 143 -16.76 -23.11 21.29
CA GLU A 143 -15.49 -22.90 20.57
C GLU A 143 -15.54 -23.50 19.15
N VAL A 144 -14.80 -22.93 18.19
CA VAL A 144 -14.86 -23.35 16.76
C VAL A 144 -14.47 -24.82 16.60
N ASP A 145 -13.47 -25.28 17.32
CA ASP A 145 -13.03 -26.68 17.24
C ASP A 145 -14.08 -27.64 17.81
N ASP A 146 -14.76 -27.24 18.90
CA ASP A 146 -15.88 -28.00 19.46
C ASP A 146 -17.09 -28.03 18.53
N PHE A 147 -17.41 -26.93 17.87
CA PHE A 147 -18.44 -26.87 16.84
C PHE A 147 -18.12 -27.79 15.65
N LEU A 148 -16.87 -27.78 15.17
CA LEU A 148 -16.44 -28.62 14.06
C LEU A 148 -16.45 -30.11 14.43
N ASP A 149 -16.02 -30.46 15.64
CA ASP A 149 -16.07 -31.84 16.14
C ASP A 149 -17.51 -32.33 16.33
N LEU A 150 -18.39 -31.49 16.87
CA LEU A 150 -19.81 -31.81 17.03
C LEU A 150 -20.51 -32.00 15.68
N MET A 151 -20.27 -31.10 14.71
CA MET A 151 -20.76 -31.24 13.34
C MET A 151 -20.27 -32.53 12.69
N GLN A 152 -19.01 -32.91 12.95
CA GLN A 152 -18.45 -34.14 12.42
C GLN A 152 -19.14 -35.38 12.98
N LYS A 153 -19.45 -35.38 14.28
CA LYS A 153 -20.20 -36.46 14.94
C LYS A 153 -21.64 -36.55 14.45
N VAL A 154 -22.35 -35.42 14.34
CA VAL A 154 -23.73 -35.37 13.84
C VAL A 154 -23.82 -35.90 12.40
N LEU A 155 -22.89 -35.51 11.52
CA LEU A 155 -22.84 -36.03 10.14
C LEU A 155 -22.60 -37.55 10.10
N ASN A 156 -21.75 -38.09 10.97
CA ASN A 156 -21.48 -39.52 11.04
C ASN A 156 -22.69 -40.32 11.55
N VAL A 157 -23.45 -39.78 12.48
CA VAL A 157 -24.68 -40.41 12.99
C VAL A 157 -25.76 -40.42 11.91
N LEU A 158 -25.97 -39.28 11.23
CA LEU A 158 -26.95 -39.16 10.15
C LEU A 158 -26.62 -40.08 8.95
N LYS A 159 -25.34 -40.38 8.71
CA LYS A 159 -24.85 -41.34 7.69
C LYS A 159 -25.37 -42.77 7.94
N GLY A 160 -25.66 -43.13 9.20
CA GLY A 160 -26.13 -44.46 9.60
C GLY A 160 -27.65 -44.62 9.67
N ILE A 161 -28.43 -43.54 9.44
CA ILE A 161 -29.89 -43.53 9.61
C ILE A 161 -30.59 -43.59 8.25
N SER A 162 -31.55 -44.51 8.08
CA SER A 162 -32.38 -44.57 6.87
C SER A 162 -33.07 -43.23 6.60
N HIS A 163 -32.95 -42.72 5.37
CA HIS A 163 -33.41 -41.37 4.95
C HIS A 163 -32.65 -40.17 5.57
N GLY A 164 -31.57 -40.41 6.33
CA GLY A 164 -30.71 -39.36 6.92
C GLY A 164 -30.06 -38.42 5.88
N GLU A 165 -30.03 -38.87 4.64
CA GLU A 165 -29.63 -38.12 3.44
C GLU A 165 -30.33 -36.76 3.30
N LYS A 166 -31.64 -36.71 3.60
CA LYS A 166 -32.45 -35.48 3.54
C LYS A 166 -32.10 -34.50 4.67
N ALA A 167 -31.75 -35.02 5.85
CA ALA A 167 -31.29 -34.23 6.99
C ALA A 167 -29.92 -33.60 6.71
N ILE A 168 -28.98 -34.39 6.19
CA ILE A 168 -27.66 -33.93 5.72
C ILE A 168 -27.82 -32.83 4.65
N TYR A 169 -28.75 -33.03 3.71
CA TYR A 169 -29.08 -32.02 2.69
C TYR A 169 -29.56 -30.68 3.27
N GLN A 170 -30.46 -30.69 4.27
CA GLN A 170 -30.94 -29.44 4.89
C GLN A 170 -29.84 -28.74 5.71
N LEU A 171 -29.01 -29.50 6.41
CA LEU A 171 -27.80 -29.02 7.09
C LEU A 171 -26.86 -28.29 6.12
N MET A 172 -26.61 -28.87 4.95
CA MET A 172 -25.73 -28.28 3.94
C MET A 172 -26.31 -27.03 3.29
N LYS A 173 -27.60 -27.03 2.98
CA LYS A 173 -28.29 -25.85 2.44
C LYS A 173 -28.22 -24.67 3.42
N ALA A 174 -28.28 -24.93 4.72
CA ALA A 174 -28.06 -23.92 5.75
C ALA A 174 -26.59 -23.47 5.81
N PHE A 175 -25.63 -24.40 5.78
CA PHE A 175 -24.18 -24.10 5.80
C PHE A 175 -23.70 -23.25 4.64
N ILE A 176 -24.23 -23.49 3.43
CA ILE A 176 -23.86 -22.76 2.21
C ILE A 176 -24.54 -21.39 2.14
N LYS A 177 -25.82 -21.28 2.51
CA LYS A 177 -26.56 -20.02 2.36
C LYS A 177 -26.44 -19.06 3.54
N GLN A 178 -26.17 -19.58 4.73
CA GLN A 178 -26.29 -18.85 5.99
C GLN A 178 -25.18 -19.18 6.98
N GLY A 179 -24.19 -19.99 6.58
CA GLY A 179 -23.07 -20.40 7.43
C GLY A 179 -21.73 -19.81 6.99
N PRO A 180 -20.61 -20.36 7.50
CA PRO A 180 -19.24 -19.92 7.29
C PRO A 180 -18.86 -19.49 5.87
N LEU A 181 -19.31 -20.23 4.86
CA LEU A 181 -18.97 -19.96 3.46
C LEU A 181 -19.59 -18.66 2.93
N ALA A 182 -20.82 -18.33 3.34
CA ALA A 182 -21.52 -17.13 2.89
C ALA A 182 -20.93 -15.86 3.52
N GLU A 183 -20.44 -15.94 4.76
CA GLU A 183 -19.71 -14.84 5.40
C GLU A 183 -18.29 -14.70 4.84
N LEU A 184 -17.61 -15.81 4.50
CA LEU A 184 -16.32 -15.77 3.80
C LEU A 184 -16.43 -15.12 2.40
N GLU A 185 -17.53 -15.36 1.66
CA GLU A 185 -17.84 -14.61 0.43
C GLU A 185 -18.00 -13.09 0.70
N SER A 186 -18.60 -12.70 1.83
CA SER A 186 -18.75 -11.28 2.22
C SER A 186 -17.44 -10.63 2.71
N ILE A 187 -16.51 -11.43 3.26
CA ILE A 187 -15.26 -10.95 3.83
C ILE A 187 -14.14 -10.92 2.78
N PHE A 188 -14.06 -11.90 1.86
CA PHE A 188 -13.14 -11.83 0.72
C PHE A 188 -13.60 -10.87 -0.39
N SER A 189 -14.88 -10.46 -0.38
CA SER A 189 -15.37 -9.34 -1.17
C SER A 189 -15.02 -7.96 -0.58
N ASN A 190 -14.39 -7.85 0.59
CA ASN A 190 -13.83 -6.57 1.09
C ASN A 190 -12.62 -6.03 0.29
N SER A 191 -12.28 -6.65 -0.85
CA SER A 191 -11.50 -5.98 -1.89
C SER A 191 -12.27 -4.83 -2.60
N ASP A 192 -13.56 -4.65 -2.30
CA ASP A 192 -14.44 -3.64 -2.89
C ASP A 192 -14.53 -2.31 -2.10
N LYS A 193 -13.39 -1.67 -1.80
CA LYS A 193 -13.42 -0.22 -1.47
C LYS A 193 -13.77 0.66 -2.68
N MET A 194 -13.85 0.08 -3.88
CA MET A 194 -14.13 0.77 -5.15
C MET A 194 -15.07 -0.02 -6.10
N ALA A 195 -16.09 -0.68 -5.55
CA ALA A 195 -17.13 -1.34 -6.35
C ALA A 195 -17.83 -0.37 -7.31
N LEU A 196 -18.19 -0.88 -8.50
CA LEU A 196 -18.83 -0.11 -9.56
C LEU A 196 -20.36 -0.27 -9.52
N PRO A 197 -21.15 0.78 -9.79
CA PRO A 197 -20.72 2.15 -10.09
C PRO A 197 -20.10 2.84 -8.87
N TYR A 198 -18.89 3.36 -9.05
CA TYR A 198 -18.16 4.08 -8.01
C TYR A 198 -18.43 5.56 -8.12
N HIS A 199 -18.65 6.22 -6.98
CA HIS A 199 -18.94 7.64 -6.90
C HIS A 199 -17.93 8.34 -5.99
N GLN A 200 -17.25 9.35 -6.53
CA GLN A 200 -16.40 10.27 -5.78
C GLN A 200 -17.08 11.65 -5.72
N PRO A 201 -17.67 12.01 -4.56
CA PRO A 201 -18.19 13.36 -4.37
C PRO A 201 -17.08 14.41 -4.51
N VAL A 202 -17.41 15.53 -5.14
CA VAL A 202 -16.54 16.70 -5.32
C VAL A 202 -17.19 17.90 -4.64
N SER A 203 -16.80 18.16 -3.39
CA SER A 203 -17.21 19.34 -2.63
C SER A 203 -16.57 20.60 -3.21
N GLY A 204 -17.32 21.69 -3.38
CA GLY A 204 -16.81 22.95 -3.99
C GLY A 204 -16.72 22.93 -5.51
N GLY A 205 -16.57 21.74 -6.11
CA GLY A 205 -16.56 21.50 -7.55
C GLY A 205 -15.16 21.59 -8.13
N LEU A 206 -15.03 21.47 -9.45
CA LEU A 206 -13.71 21.44 -10.09
C LEU A 206 -13.21 22.85 -10.44
N HIS A 207 -11.96 23.15 -10.11
CA HIS A 207 -11.28 24.42 -10.38
C HIS A 207 -10.10 24.23 -11.32
N ALA A 208 -9.72 25.28 -12.05
CA ALA A 208 -8.49 25.25 -12.83
C ALA A 208 -7.28 25.00 -11.92
N GLY A 209 -6.40 24.07 -12.31
CA GLY A 209 -5.30 23.56 -11.49
C GLY A 209 -5.62 22.21 -10.81
N MET A 210 -6.88 21.79 -10.77
CA MET A 210 -7.24 20.46 -10.25
C MET A 210 -6.92 19.35 -11.26
N SER A 211 -6.56 18.18 -10.73
CA SER A 211 -6.26 16.96 -11.48
C SER A 211 -7.12 15.83 -10.96
N ILE A 212 -7.77 15.08 -11.83
CA ILE A 212 -8.47 13.85 -11.45
C ILE A 212 -7.63 12.69 -11.95
N TYR A 213 -7.37 11.74 -11.08
CA TYR A 213 -6.55 10.58 -11.38
C TYR A 213 -7.37 9.31 -11.23
N VAL A 214 -7.39 8.47 -12.26
CA VAL A 214 -8.16 7.22 -12.29
C VAL A 214 -7.25 6.09 -12.77
N GLN A 215 -7.14 5.03 -11.97
CA GLN A 215 -6.39 3.83 -12.32
C GLN A 215 -7.23 2.58 -12.16
N GLY A 216 -6.98 1.60 -13.01
CA GLY A 216 -7.61 0.30 -12.93
C GLY A 216 -7.01 -0.69 -13.89
N THR A 217 -7.65 -1.85 -13.98
CA THR A 217 -7.34 -2.86 -14.99
C THR A 217 -8.54 -3.01 -15.91
N VAL A 218 -8.29 -3.22 -17.20
CA VAL A 218 -9.34 -3.57 -18.17
C VAL A 218 -9.47 -5.11 -18.18
N PRO A 219 -10.57 -5.70 -17.70
CA PRO A 219 -10.78 -7.15 -17.76
C PRO A 219 -10.74 -7.67 -19.21
N LYS A 220 -10.37 -8.95 -19.38
CA LYS A 220 -10.28 -9.61 -20.70
C LYS A 220 -11.58 -9.51 -21.50
N ASP A 221 -12.73 -9.58 -20.83
CA ASP A 221 -14.04 -9.58 -21.45
C ASP A 221 -14.69 -8.18 -21.50
N SER A 222 -13.95 -7.14 -21.11
CA SER A 222 -14.44 -5.76 -21.12
C SER A 222 -14.79 -5.30 -22.53
N LYS A 223 -16.02 -4.82 -22.68
CA LYS A 223 -16.58 -4.22 -23.89
C LYS A 223 -16.57 -2.71 -23.79
N ARG A 224 -16.93 -2.16 -22.62
CA ARG A 224 -16.95 -0.72 -22.36
C ARG A 224 -16.93 -0.38 -20.88
N PHE A 225 -16.42 0.81 -20.58
CA PHE A 225 -16.66 1.47 -19.30
C PHE A 225 -16.79 2.98 -19.49
N ARG A 226 -17.02 3.72 -18.40
CA ARG A 226 -17.14 5.17 -18.42
C ARG A 226 -16.57 5.85 -17.19
N VAL A 227 -16.14 7.09 -17.39
CA VAL A 227 -15.79 8.08 -16.36
C VAL A 227 -16.60 9.34 -16.62
N ASP A 228 -17.50 9.69 -15.69
CA ASP A 228 -18.47 10.79 -15.84
C ASP A 228 -18.24 11.87 -14.79
N PHE A 229 -18.16 13.13 -15.21
CA PHE A 229 -18.09 14.29 -14.32
C PHE A 229 -19.49 14.90 -14.25
N ALA A 230 -20.24 14.55 -13.21
CA ALA A 230 -21.66 14.82 -13.08
C ALA A 230 -21.98 15.99 -12.13
N ARG A 231 -23.10 16.67 -12.39
CA ARG A 231 -23.59 17.81 -11.59
C ARG A 231 -24.18 17.43 -10.22
N SER A 232 -24.54 16.17 -10.03
CA SER A 232 -25.10 15.59 -8.80
C SER A 232 -24.94 14.08 -8.85
N GLN A 233 -25.49 13.31 -7.89
CA GLN A 233 -25.47 11.84 -7.91
C GLN A 233 -26.66 11.18 -8.64
N GLY A 234 -27.65 11.96 -9.11
CA GLY A 234 -28.84 11.39 -9.76
C GLY A 234 -28.58 10.75 -11.12
N LYS A 235 -29.31 9.67 -11.46
CA LYS A 235 -29.21 8.96 -12.77
C LYS A 235 -29.52 9.85 -13.99
N GLN A 236 -30.23 10.96 -13.80
CA GLN A 236 -30.55 11.95 -14.83
C GLN A 236 -29.74 13.25 -14.71
N ALA A 237 -28.68 13.26 -13.89
CA ALA A 237 -27.85 14.44 -13.72
C ALA A 237 -27.17 14.85 -15.04
N ASP A 238 -27.00 16.15 -15.23
CA ASP A 238 -26.14 16.66 -16.29
C ASP A 238 -24.72 16.09 -16.11
N ILE A 239 -24.12 15.61 -17.20
CA ILE A 239 -22.76 15.09 -17.27
C ILE A 239 -21.93 16.10 -18.09
N LEU A 240 -21.03 16.79 -17.41
CA LEU A 240 -20.22 17.87 -17.97
C LEU A 240 -19.07 17.31 -18.83
N LEU A 241 -18.52 16.16 -18.45
CA LEU A 241 -17.60 15.36 -19.23
C LEU A 241 -18.01 13.89 -19.09
N HIS A 242 -18.39 13.25 -20.19
CA HIS A 242 -18.59 11.81 -20.30
C HIS A 242 -17.43 11.25 -21.11
N MET A 243 -16.61 10.39 -20.52
CA MET A 243 -15.57 9.64 -21.24
C MET A 243 -15.94 8.17 -21.25
N SER A 244 -16.14 7.58 -22.42
CA SER A 244 -16.49 6.16 -22.57
C SER A 244 -15.50 5.45 -23.51
N PRO A 245 -14.50 4.76 -22.96
CA PRO A 245 -13.74 3.76 -23.69
C PRO A 245 -14.63 2.60 -24.14
N ARG A 246 -14.64 2.33 -25.44
CA ARG A 246 -15.36 1.22 -26.07
C ARG A 246 -14.34 0.27 -26.68
N ILE A 247 -13.97 -0.75 -25.90
CA ILE A 247 -12.85 -1.65 -26.16
C ILE A 247 -13.08 -2.43 -27.47
N ASN A 248 -14.29 -2.94 -27.70
CA ASN A 248 -14.62 -3.67 -28.93
C ASN A 248 -14.71 -2.77 -30.17
N GLU A 249 -14.98 -1.48 -29.99
CA GLU A 249 -15.07 -0.51 -31.10
C GLU A 249 -13.74 0.22 -31.33
N GLU A 250 -12.68 -0.15 -30.60
CA GLU A 250 -11.34 0.45 -30.64
C GLU A 250 -11.32 1.99 -30.61
N LYS A 251 -12.23 2.59 -29.82
CA LYS A 251 -12.31 4.04 -29.68
C LYS A 251 -12.69 4.52 -28.28
N ILE A 252 -12.33 5.76 -27.97
CA ILE A 252 -12.76 6.49 -26.78
C ILE A 252 -13.71 7.60 -27.23
N MET A 253 -14.93 7.60 -26.68
CA MET A 253 -15.94 8.62 -26.93
C MET A 253 -15.93 9.65 -25.81
N LEU A 254 -15.92 10.94 -26.17
CA LEU A 254 -16.11 12.05 -25.23
C LEU A 254 -17.39 12.81 -25.56
N ALA A 255 -18.21 13.15 -24.58
CA ALA A 255 -19.42 13.93 -24.81
C ALA A 255 -19.85 14.71 -23.57
N THR A 256 -20.88 15.54 -23.75
CA THR A 256 -21.60 16.21 -22.65
C THR A 256 -23.07 15.81 -22.72
N PHE A 257 -23.69 15.53 -21.58
CA PHE A 257 -25.11 15.27 -21.46
C PHE A 257 -25.75 16.41 -20.67
N LEU A 258 -26.51 17.28 -21.33
CA LEU A 258 -27.18 18.43 -20.69
C LEU A 258 -28.68 18.38 -20.97
N ASN A 259 -29.51 18.73 -19.99
CA ASN A 259 -30.96 18.82 -20.15
C ASN A 259 -31.57 17.55 -20.77
N ARG A 260 -31.09 16.38 -20.33
CA ARG A 260 -31.49 15.05 -20.80
C ARG A 260 -31.17 14.74 -22.27
N ARG A 261 -30.24 15.46 -22.90
CA ARG A 261 -29.81 15.21 -24.29
C ARG A 261 -28.30 15.12 -24.38
N TRP A 262 -27.81 14.20 -25.22
CA TRP A 262 -26.40 14.13 -25.58
C TRP A 262 -26.05 15.25 -26.57
N GLY A 263 -24.97 15.98 -26.30
CA GLY A 263 -24.37 16.88 -27.27
C GLY A 263 -23.53 16.15 -28.31
N ASN A 264 -22.98 16.89 -29.27
CA ASN A 264 -22.04 16.35 -30.25
C ASN A 264 -20.81 15.78 -29.54
N GLY A 265 -20.53 14.49 -29.75
CA GLY A 265 -19.40 13.80 -29.14
C GLY A 265 -18.13 13.87 -30.00
N GLU A 266 -16.97 13.78 -29.35
CA GLU A 266 -15.65 13.64 -29.96
C GLU A 266 -15.23 12.16 -29.90
N THR A 267 -14.56 11.66 -30.94
CA THR A 267 -14.08 10.27 -31.01
C THR A 267 -12.57 10.27 -31.15
N HIS A 268 -11.90 9.48 -30.31
CA HIS A 268 -10.45 9.31 -30.33
C HIS A 268 -10.07 7.83 -30.45
N LYS A 269 -8.87 7.57 -31.00
CA LYS A 269 -8.33 6.21 -31.13
C LYS A 269 -8.13 5.57 -29.75
N MET A 270 -8.43 4.27 -29.62
CA MET A 270 -8.19 3.53 -28.38
C MET A 270 -6.69 3.46 -28.04
N SER A 271 -6.37 3.75 -26.78
CA SER A 271 -5.03 3.65 -26.19
C SER A 271 -4.97 2.66 -25.02
N LEU A 272 -6.08 1.96 -24.73
CA LEU A 272 -6.20 0.96 -23.68
C LEU A 272 -6.22 -0.46 -24.27
N GLN A 273 -5.66 -1.42 -23.53
CA GLN A 273 -5.62 -2.83 -23.94
C GLN A 273 -6.31 -3.71 -22.90
N LYS A 274 -6.88 -4.83 -23.36
CA LYS A 274 -7.50 -5.85 -22.49
C LYS A 274 -6.43 -6.53 -21.64
N SER A 275 -6.79 -6.86 -20.41
CA SER A 275 -5.91 -7.44 -19.38
C SER A 275 -4.75 -6.55 -18.92
N GLU A 276 -4.68 -5.30 -19.38
CA GLU A 276 -3.64 -4.35 -19.01
C GLU A 276 -4.12 -3.36 -17.95
N HIS A 277 -3.15 -2.86 -17.17
CA HIS A 277 -3.37 -1.73 -16.28
C HIS A 277 -3.50 -0.45 -17.11
N PHE A 278 -4.34 0.48 -16.64
CA PHE A 278 -4.46 1.80 -17.24
C PHE A 278 -4.38 2.92 -16.22
N GLU A 279 -3.96 4.07 -16.71
CA GLU A 279 -3.94 5.33 -16.02
C GLU A 279 -4.66 6.39 -16.85
N MET A 280 -5.55 7.16 -16.22
CA MET A 280 -6.14 8.35 -16.80
C MET A 280 -5.92 9.55 -15.89
N ILE A 281 -5.53 10.67 -16.50
CA ILE A 281 -5.38 11.94 -15.81
C ILE A 281 -6.23 12.99 -16.51
N PHE A 282 -7.09 13.67 -15.77
CA PHE A 282 -7.90 14.78 -16.26
C PHE A 282 -7.43 16.06 -15.55
N PHE A 283 -6.70 16.91 -16.26
CA PHE A 283 -6.33 18.24 -15.76
C PHE A 283 -7.42 19.25 -16.11
N VAL A 284 -7.91 19.95 -15.10
CA VAL A 284 -8.87 21.03 -15.26
C VAL A 284 -8.08 22.31 -15.49
N ASN A 285 -8.24 22.94 -16.65
CA ASN A 285 -7.64 24.25 -16.94
C ASN A 285 -8.68 25.20 -17.53
N GLY A 286 -8.28 26.44 -17.83
CA GLY A 286 -9.19 27.45 -18.39
C GLY A 286 -9.75 27.10 -19.78
N ALA A 287 -9.06 26.23 -20.54
CA ALA A 287 -9.46 25.86 -21.90
C ALA A 287 -10.38 24.62 -21.96
N GLY A 288 -10.30 23.72 -20.97
CA GLY A 288 -11.04 22.46 -20.96
C GLY A 288 -10.53 21.46 -19.93
N TYR A 289 -10.94 20.21 -20.08
CA TYR A 289 -10.34 19.06 -19.44
C TYR A 289 -9.23 18.51 -20.36
N GLN A 290 -7.97 18.68 -19.97
CA GLN A 290 -6.85 18.06 -20.68
C GLN A 290 -6.71 16.61 -20.20
N ILE A 291 -6.89 15.66 -21.11
CA ILE A 291 -7.03 14.23 -20.79
C ILE A 291 -5.78 13.49 -21.25
N LEU A 292 -5.08 12.82 -20.33
CA LEU A 292 -3.98 11.91 -20.62
C LEU A 292 -4.42 10.49 -20.32
N VAL A 293 -3.99 9.54 -21.15
CA VAL A 293 -4.19 8.11 -20.96
C VAL A 293 -2.84 7.42 -21.09
N ASN A 294 -2.43 6.65 -20.08
CA ASN A 294 -1.13 5.98 -19.98
C ASN A 294 0.04 6.94 -20.29
N GLY A 295 0.04 8.09 -19.63
CA GLY A 295 1.04 9.15 -19.84
C GLY A 295 1.02 9.86 -21.20
N SER A 296 0.12 9.51 -22.13
CA SER A 296 0.00 10.15 -23.44
C SER A 296 -1.19 11.09 -23.51
N LEU A 297 -1.00 12.32 -24.03
CA LEU A 297 -2.10 13.26 -24.24
C LEU A 297 -3.10 12.70 -25.26
N LEU A 298 -4.34 12.50 -24.82
CA LEU A 298 -5.45 12.10 -25.70
C LEU A 298 -6.04 13.34 -26.41
N CYS A 299 -6.47 14.34 -25.62
CA CYS A 299 -7.05 15.58 -26.14
C CYS A 299 -7.21 16.66 -25.04
N THR A 300 -7.74 17.82 -25.41
CA THR A 300 -8.34 18.78 -24.46
C THR A 300 -9.82 18.96 -24.79
N PHE A 301 -10.69 18.40 -23.95
CA PHE A 301 -12.13 18.50 -24.12
C PHE A 301 -12.65 19.84 -23.59
N LYS A 302 -13.14 20.71 -24.47
CA LYS A 302 -13.53 22.09 -24.12
C LYS A 302 -14.71 22.11 -23.15
N HIS A 303 -14.65 22.99 -22.14
CA HIS A 303 -15.74 23.18 -21.18
C HIS A 303 -17.03 23.63 -21.89
N LYS A 304 -18.09 22.81 -21.81
CA LYS A 304 -19.44 23.19 -22.25
C LYS A 304 -20.26 23.84 -21.12
N MET A 305 -19.84 23.61 -19.87
CA MET A 305 -20.34 24.26 -18.66
C MET A 305 -19.18 24.46 -17.68
N HIS A 306 -19.35 25.39 -16.73
CA HIS A 306 -18.31 25.71 -15.75
C HIS A 306 -17.93 24.49 -14.90
N PRO A 307 -16.64 24.12 -14.77
CA PRO A 307 -16.20 22.90 -14.08
C PRO A 307 -16.57 22.87 -12.59
N GLN A 308 -16.74 24.02 -11.93
CA GLN A 308 -17.24 24.10 -10.54
C GLN A 308 -18.65 23.53 -10.35
N ARG A 309 -19.40 23.29 -11.43
CA ARG A 309 -20.71 22.65 -11.35
C ARG A 309 -20.62 21.13 -11.21
N VAL A 310 -19.45 20.52 -11.41
CA VAL A 310 -19.24 19.10 -11.10
C VAL A 310 -19.34 18.91 -9.60
N ARG A 311 -20.13 17.93 -9.17
CA ARG A 311 -20.32 17.57 -7.76
C ARG A 311 -20.02 16.10 -7.49
N ASP A 312 -19.80 15.31 -8.53
CA ASP A 312 -19.65 13.87 -8.46
C ASP A 312 -18.84 13.40 -9.66
N ILE A 313 -17.83 12.56 -9.43
CA ILE A 313 -17.11 11.85 -10.48
C ILE A 313 -17.52 10.39 -10.37
N ARG A 314 -18.00 9.81 -11.46
CA ARG A 314 -18.53 8.46 -11.49
C ARG A 314 -17.69 7.59 -12.37
N VAL A 315 -17.41 6.39 -11.91
CA VAL A 315 -16.80 5.35 -12.73
C VAL A 315 -17.75 4.18 -12.76
N ASP A 316 -18.03 3.64 -13.95
CA ASP A 316 -19.03 2.60 -14.11
C ASP A 316 -18.75 1.76 -15.37
N GLY A 317 -19.32 0.56 -15.44
CA GLY A 317 -19.11 -0.39 -16.53
C GLY A 317 -18.05 -1.45 -16.22
N GLU A 318 -17.53 -2.08 -17.27
CA GLU A 318 -16.74 -3.32 -17.16
C GLU A 318 -15.24 -3.01 -16.96
N LEU A 319 -14.85 -2.57 -15.77
CA LEU A 319 -13.44 -2.41 -15.37
C LEU A 319 -13.22 -2.91 -13.93
N LYS A 320 -11.96 -3.11 -13.54
CA LYS A 320 -11.60 -3.21 -12.12
C LYS A 320 -10.97 -1.88 -11.70
N LEU A 321 -11.74 -1.04 -11.01
CA LEU A 321 -11.25 0.23 -10.47
C LEU A 321 -10.33 -0.05 -9.29
N GLN A 322 -9.12 0.51 -9.31
CA GLN A 322 -8.12 0.31 -8.27
C GLN A 322 -7.87 1.59 -7.48
N PHE A 323 -7.95 2.75 -8.13
CA PHE A 323 -7.70 4.02 -7.50
C PHE A 323 -8.41 5.16 -8.23
N LEU A 324 -9.02 6.06 -7.47
CA LEU A 324 -9.55 7.32 -7.95
C LEU A 324 -9.28 8.40 -6.91
N THR A 325 -8.73 9.53 -7.35
CA THR A 325 -8.54 10.69 -6.47
C THR A 325 -8.67 12.01 -7.23
N VAL A 326 -8.98 13.08 -6.52
CA VAL A 326 -9.00 14.45 -7.02
C VAL A 326 -7.92 15.24 -6.27
N MET A 327 -6.98 15.78 -7.03
CA MET A 327 -5.77 16.47 -6.59
C MET A 327 -5.78 17.92 -7.10
N GLY A 328 -4.90 18.78 -6.57
CA GLY A 328 -4.78 20.17 -7.06
C GLY A 328 -5.94 21.08 -6.68
N GLY A 329 -6.75 20.68 -5.70
CA GLY A 329 -7.76 21.54 -5.09
C GLY A 329 -7.23 22.47 -4.01
N GLN A 330 -5.96 22.35 -3.65
CA GLN A 330 -5.29 23.17 -2.65
C GLN A 330 -4.70 24.43 -3.29
N MET A 331 -5.58 25.31 -3.74
CA MET A 331 -5.32 26.72 -3.52
C MET A 331 -5.32 26.94 -2.00
N MET A 332 -4.31 27.64 -1.47
CA MET A 332 -4.25 28.12 -0.09
C MET A 332 -5.61 28.64 0.39
N GLY A 333 -6.36 27.76 1.02
CA GLY A 333 -7.63 28.04 1.65
C GLY A 333 -7.76 27.01 2.76
N ASN A 334 -8.04 27.50 3.95
CA ASN A 334 -8.46 26.65 5.07
C ASN A 334 -9.54 25.69 4.58
N LEU A 335 -9.52 24.44 5.06
CA LEU A 335 -10.61 23.49 4.85
C LEU A 335 -11.92 24.21 5.20
N ALA A 336 -12.78 24.34 4.20
CA ALA A 336 -13.99 25.13 4.33
C ALA A 336 -14.87 24.53 5.44
N LEU A 337 -15.25 25.38 6.40
CA LEU A 337 -16.12 24.98 7.51
C LEU A 337 -17.60 25.25 7.15
N PRO A 338 -18.53 24.37 7.54
CA PRO A 338 -18.30 23.11 8.27
C PRO A 338 -17.58 22.07 7.40
N TYR A 339 -16.59 21.43 8.00
CA TYR A 339 -15.80 20.37 7.36
C TYR A 339 -16.29 19.02 7.85
N TYR A 340 -16.39 18.03 6.95
CA TYR A 340 -16.76 16.66 7.29
C TYR A 340 -15.73 15.69 6.74
N HIS A 341 -15.17 14.85 7.60
CA HIS A 341 -14.32 13.73 7.25
C HIS A 341 -15.11 12.42 7.35
N SER A 342 -15.05 11.56 6.32
CA SER A 342 -15.75 10.27 6.34
C SER A 342 -14.89 9.22 7.03
N VAL A 343 -15.51 8.41 7.90
CA VAL A 343 -14.85 7.29 8.59
C VAL A 343 -15.60 5.99 8.27
N PRO A 344 -15.50 5.49 7.02
CA PRO A 344 -16.18 4.26 6.63
C PRO A 344 -15.59 3.06 7.40
N GLY A 345 -16.43 2.38 8.18
CA GLY A 345 -16.02 1.22 8.99
C GLY A 345 -15.82 1.49 10.48
N GLY A 346 -16.09 2.71 10.95
CA GLY A 346 -15.94 3.03 12.38
C GLY A 346 -14.53 3.46 12.78
N LEU A 347 -14.39 4.02 13.97
CA LEU A 347 -13.09 4.15 14.61
C LEU A 347 -12.77 2.86 15.37
N GLN A 348 -11.55 2.38 15.25
CA GLN A 348 -11.07 1.23 16.02
C GLN A 348 -10.19 1.73 17.18
N PRO A 349 -10.15 1.04 18.33
CA PRO A 349 -9.09 1.21 19.31
C PRO A 349 -7.70 1.14 18.63
N GLY A 350 -6.81 2.06 19.00
CA GLY A 350 -5.56 2.30 18.30
C GLY A 350 -5.67 3.27 17.11
N THR A 351 -6.85 3.81 16.80
CA THR A 351 -6.97 4.92 15.83
C THR A 351 -6.66 6.25 16.51
N SER A 352 -5.94 7.13 15.84
CA SER A 352 -5.67 8.50 16.26
C SER A 352 -6.18 9.50 15.22
N VAL A 353 -6.85 10.55 15.66
CA VAL A 353 -7.28 11.65 14.81
C VAL A 353 -6.39 12.85 15.10
N TYR A 354 -5.65 13.27 14.09
CA TYR A 354 -4.76 14.41 14.13
C TYR A 354 -5.39 15.63 13.44
N MET A 355 -5.41 16.77 14.10
CA MET A 355 -6.01 18.00 13.57
C MET A 355 -5.10 19.20 13.81
N GLN A 356 -4.98 20.06 12.80
CA GLN A 356 -4.21 21.30 12.88
C GLN A 356 -4.98 22.48 12.31
N GLY A 357 -4.76 23.66 12.89
CA GLY A 357 -5.39 24.88 12.43
C GLY A 357 -4.93 26.12 13.18
N ILE A 358 -5.57 27.24 12.88
CA ILE A 358 -5.39 28.50 13.61
C ILE A 358 -6.71 28.85 14.28
N VAL A 359 -6.68 29.18 15.57
CA VAL A 359 -7.86 29.73 16.24
C VAL A 359 -8.07 31.16 15.74
N ARG A 360 -9.27 31.54 15.32
CA ARG A 360 -9.50 32.93 14.90
C ARG A 360 -9.30 33.89 16.07
N LYS A 361 -8.77 35.09 15.81
CA LYS A 361 -8.51 36.12 16.85
C LYS A 361 -9.75 36.46 17.70
N ASN A 362 -10.94 36.41 17.08
CA ASN A 362 -12.22 36.71 17.74
C ASN A 362 -13.02 35.45 18.10
N ALA A 363 -12.36 34.29 18.21
CA ALA A 363 -13.05 33.03 18.45
C ALA A 363 -13.83 33.03 19.77
N LYS A 364 -15.08 32.56 19.71
CA LYS A 364 -15.90 32.22 20.87
C LYS A 364 -15.83 30.73 21.14
N ARG A 365 -16.01 29.92 20.09
CA ARG A 365 -15.92 28.46 20.16
C ARG A 365 -15.75 27.81 18.80
N PHE A 366 -15.25 26.59 18.80
CA PHE A 366 -15.42 25.65 17.70
C PHE A 366 -15.72 24.26 18.25
N ARG A 367 -16.15 23.33 17.40
CA ARG A 367 -16.40 21.95 17.80
C ARG A 367 -15.82 20.95 16.81
N VAL A 368 -15.50 19.79 17.34
CA VAL A 368 -15.14 18.57 16.62
C VAL A 368 -16.06 17.46 17.11
N ASP A 369 -16.95 17.01 16.24
CA ASP A 369 -17.98 16.03 16.57
C ASP A 369 -17.67 14.72 15.85
N PHE A 370 -17.56 13.64 16.63
CA PHE A 370 -17.44 12.28 16.14
C PHE A 370 -18.86 11.74 16.02
N THR A 371 -19.36 11.59 14.80
CA THR A 371 -20.77 11.38 14.47
C THR A 371 -21.04 9.97 13.95
N CYS A 372 -22.17 9.39 14.32
CA CYS A 372 -22.60 8.07 13.82
C CYS A 372 -23.12 8.10 12.38
N SER A 373 -23.45 9.27 11.82
CA SER A 373 -23.81 9.44 10.41
C SER A 373 -23.81 10.91 10.01
N LYS A 374 -23.91 11.21 8.71
CA LYS A 374 -24.07 12.58 8.18
C LYS A 374 -25.39 13.28 8.53
N ARG A 375 -26.34 12.60 9.19
CA ARG A 375 -27.64 13.19 9.52
C ARG A 375 -27.49 14.16 10.68
N LYS A 376 -28.16 15.31 10.63
CA LYS A 376 -28.15 16.30 11.74
C LYS A 376 -28.67 15.76 13.06
N THR A 377 -29.44 14.69 13.04
CA THR A 377 -30.00 14.01 14.23
C THR A 377 -29.17 12.80 14.66
N ALA A 378 -27.97 12.62 14.11
CA ALA A 378 -27.12 11.49 14.45
C ALA A 378 -26.65 11.57 15.89
N ASP A 379 -26.48 10.41 16.51
CA ASP A 379 -25.74 10.29 17.76
C ASP A 379 -24.29 10.79 17.54
N ILE A 380 -23.74 11.43 18.57
CA ILE A 380 -22.38 11.94 18.63
C ILE A 380 -21.66 11.20 19.77
N PRO A 381 -20.96 10.08 19.49
CA PRO A 381 -20.10 9.39 20.45
C PRO A 381 -19.19 10.31 21.25
N PHE A 382 -18.56 11.29 20.58
CA PHE A 382 -17.65 12.22 21.23
C PHE A 382 -17.75 13.62 20.64
N HIS A 383 -18.08 14.58 21.50
CA HIS A 383 -18.15 16.00 21.20
C HIS A 383 -17.02 16.72 21.91
N PHE A 384 -16.10 17.32 21.15
CA PHE A 384 -15.03 18.15 21.67
C PHE A 384 -15.29 19.62 21.34
N ASN A 385 -15.52 20.45 22.35
CA ASN A 385 -15.91 21.85 22.16
C ASN A 385 -15.07 22.82 23.00
N PRO A 386 -13.98 23.38 22.43
CA PRO A 386 -13.29 24.52 23.02
C PRO A 386 -14.18 25.75 23.12
N ARG A 387 -14.42 26.25 24.34
CA ARG A 387 -15.16 27.48 24.61
C ARG A 387 -14.19 28.53 25.18
N PHE A 388 -13.80 29.50 24.36
CA PHE A 388 -12.82 30.52 24.74
C PHE A 388 -13.38 31.60 25.67
N GLU A 389 -14.71 31.78 25.71
CA GLU A 389 -15.36 32.71 26.64
C GLU A 389 -15.28 32.22 28.10
N TYR A 390 -15.13 30.91 28.31
CA TYR A 390 -15.06 30.27 29.63
C TYR A 390 -13.71 29.57 29.88
N GLU A 391 -12.75 29.76 28.98
CA GLU A 391 -11.40 29.16 29.02
C GLU A 391 -11.38 27.66 29.38
N LYS A 392 -12.31 26.89 28.78
CA LYS A 392 -12.40 25.44 29.00
C LYS A 392 -12.69 24.65 27.73
N PHE A 393 -12.21 23.42 27.70
CA PHE A 393 -12.72 22.39 26.78
C PHE A 393 -13.97 21.78 27.41
N VAL A 394 -15.04 21.65 26.63
CA VAL A 394 -16.24 20.91 27.02
C VAL A 394 -16.31 19.64 26.20
N LEU A 395 -16.45 18.51 26.89
CA LEU A 395 -16.54 17.17 26.32
C LEU A 395 -17.91 16.58 26.64
N ASN A 396 -18.56 15.94 25.68
CA ASN A 396 -19.85 15.29 25.91
C ASN A 396 -20.13 14.21 24.86
N SER A 397 -21.28 13.55 25.00
CA SER A 397 -21.89 12.71 23.97
C SER A 397 -23.35 13.13 23.76
N PHE A 398 -23.84 12.99 22.54
CA PHE A 398 -25.24 13.20 22.19
C PHE A 398 -25.84 11.86 21.76
N GLN A 399 -26.87 11.38 22.45
CA GLN A 399 -27.47 10.07 22.16
C GLN A 399 -28.98 10.20 22.25
N ALA A 400 -29.72 9.56 21.33
CA ALA A 400 -31.19 9.54 21.36
C ALA A 400 -31.79 10.95 21.51
N SER A 401 -31.25 11.91 20.75
CA SER A 401 -31.67 13.31 20.72
C SER A 401 -31.49 14.11 22.03
N ARG A 402 -30.61 13.66 22.95
CA ARG A 402 -30.25 14.40 24.18
C ARG A 402 -28.74 14.44 24.42
N TRP A 403 -28.28 15.54 25.00
CA TRP A 403 -26.92 15.66 25.53
C TRP A 403 -26.82 14.93 26.87
N GLY A 404 -25.70 14.25 27.11
CA GLY A 404 -25.36 13.71 28.43
C GLY A 404 -24.71 14.76 29.34
N ASP A 405 -24.06 14.29 30.40
CA ASP A 405 -23.36 15.17 31.34
C ASP A 405 -22.09 15.75 30.72
N GLU A 406 -21.88 17.07 30.84
CA GLU A 406 -20.67 17.73 30.36
C GLU A 406 -19.46 17.39 31.25
N LYS A 407 -18.33 17.02 30.64
CA LYS A 407 -17.01 17.01 31.30
C LYS A 407 -16.23 18.25 30.85
N SER A 408 -15.62 18.97 31.79
CA SER A 408 -14.82 20.17 31.48
C SER A 408 -13.33 19.92 31.75
N CYS A 409 -12.45 20.39 30.87
CA CYS A 409 -10.99 20.35 31.04
C CYS A 409 -10.36 21.73 30.82
N LYS A 410 -9.14 21.93 31.31
CA LYS A 410 -8.38 23.18 31.16
C LYS A 410 -8.11 23.51 29.69
N MET A 411 -8.38 24.74 29.26
CA MET A 411 -8.05 25.22 27.91
C MET A 411 -6.54 25.40 27.73
N LEU A 412 -5.99 24.83 26.66
CA LEU A 412 -4.60 25.06 26.22
C LEU A 412 -4.50 25.79 24.87
N LEU A 413 -5.63 26.04 24.19
CA LEU A 413 -5.67 26.79 22.94
C LEU A 413 -5.73 28.29 23.19
N GLN A 414 -5.08 29.07 22.33
CA GLN A 414 -5.07 30.54 22.41
C GLN A 414 -5.65 31.14 21.13
N LYS A 415 -6.38 32.27 21.26
CA LYS A 415 -6.97 32.97 20.11
C LYS A 415 -5.87 33.57 19.24
N GLY A 416 -5.99 33.42 17.92
CA GLY A 416 -5.00 33.91 16.95
C GLY A 416 -3.79 33.00 16.76
N GLU A 417 -3.67 31.94 17.58
CA GLU A 417 -2.53 31.05 17.58
C GLU A 417 -2.80 29.76 16.80
N TYR A 418 -1.70 29.19 16.31
CA TYR A 418 -1.67 27.85 15.75
C TYR A 418 -1.93 26.80 16.84
N PHE A 419 -2.54 25.70 16.45
CA PHE A 419 -2.73 24.57 17.35
C PHE A 419 -2.62 23.22 16.66
N GLU A 420 -2.34 22.21 17.48
CA GLU A 420 -2.41 20.80 17.14
C GLU A 420 -3.25 20.08 18.20
N VAL A 421 -4.16 19.22 17.75
CA VAL A 421 -4.93 18.33 18.63
C VAL A 421 -4.81 16.90 18.12
N ILE A 422 -4.53 15.98 19.03
CA ILE A 422 -4.57 14.54 18.78
C ILE A 422 -5.66 13.94 19.67
N PHE A 423 -6.58 13.21 19.05
CA PHE A 423 -7.55 12.37 19.72
C PHE A 423 -7.13 10.92 19.56
N VAL A 424 -6.62 10.31 20.62
CA VAL A 424 -6.21 8.89 20.61
C VAL A 424 -7.41 8.06 21.06
N VAL A 425 -7.87 7.14 20.22
CA VAL A 425 -8.94 6.21 20.54
C VAL A 425 -8.31 4.98 21.17
N THR A 426 -8.59 4.76 22.45
CA THR A 426 -8.19 3.54 23.17
C THR A 426 -9.38 2.59 23.31
N GLU A 427 -9.19 1.42 23.90
CA GLU A 427 -10.27 0.50 24.26
C GLU A 427 -11.29 1.12 25.23
N ALA A 428 -10.83 2.00 26.14
CA ALA A 428 -11.67 2.52 27.22
C ALA A 428 -12.13 3.98 27.02
N GLU A 429 -11.35 4.79 26.31
CA GLU A 429 -11.54 6.25 26.27
C GLU A 429 -10.92 6.92 25.04
N TYR A 430 -11.36 8.16 24.79
CA TYR A 430 -10.66 9.13 23.93
C TYR A 430 -9.66 9.93 24.77
N GLN A 431 -8.37 9.83 24.47
CA GLN A 431 -7.34 10.69 25.09
C GLN A 431 -7.09 11.92 24.23
N ILE A 432 -6.94 13.08 24.87
CA ILE A 432 -6.84 14.37 24.19
C ILE A 432 -5.48 15.00 24.51
N ILE A 433 -4.68 15.19 23.47
CA ILE A 433 -3.37 15.83 23.54
C ILE A 433 -3.47 17.12 22.72
N VAL A 434 -3.12 18.24 23.34
CA VAL A 434 -3.14 19.56 22.68
C VAL A 434 -1.74 20.16 22.75
N ASN A 435 -1.19 20.55 21.60
CA ASN A 435 0.16 21.13 21.50
C ASN A 435 1.20 20.28 22.27
N LYS A 436 1.17 18.96 22.04
CA LYS A 436 2.04 17.94 22.66
C LYS A 436 1.87 17.77 24.17
N LYS A 437 0.88 18.41 24.78
CA LYS A 437 0.58 18.28 26.21
C LYS A 437 -0.69 17.45 26.36
N PRO A 438 -0.63 16.33 27.09
CA PRO A 438 -1.83 15.58 27.49
C PRO A 438 -2.71 16.51 28.34
N VAL A 439 -4.00 16.60 28.00
CA VAL A 439 -4.91 17.51 28.68
C VAL A 439 -5.88 16.75 29.56
N CYS A 440 -6.61 15.80 28.97
CA CYS A 440 -7.57 14.96 29.66
C CYS A 440 -8.02 13.80 28.76
N SER A 441 -8.81 12.89 29.31
CA SER A 441 -9.46 11.81 28.57
C SER A 441 -10.98 11.87 28.69
N PHE A 442 -11.70 11.12 27.87
CA PHE A 442 -13.15 10.97 27.90
C PHE A 442 -13.53 9.51 27.68
N GLN A 443 -14.07 8.86 28.71
CA GLN A 443 -14.50 7.47 28.64
C GLN A 443 -15.59 7.29 27.58
N HIS A 444 -15.51 6.17 26.86
CA HIS A 444 -16.49 5.83 25.83
C HIS A 444 -17.88 5.67 26.46
N ARG A 445 -18.81 6.56 26.08
CA ARG A 445 -20.25 6.39 26.39
C ARG A 445 -20.98 5.60 25.31
N MET A 446 -20.37 5.50 24.13
CA MET A 446 -20.82 4.72 22.99
C MET A 446 -19.60 4.06 22.34
N PRO A 447 -19.75 2.88 21.72
CA PRO A 447 -18.65 2.21 21.03
C PRO A 447 -18.05 3.11 19.93
N PRO A 448 -16.71 3.30 19.88
CA PRO A 448 -16.06 4.16 18.89
C PRO A 448 -16.25 3.67 17.44
N GLU A 449 -16.53 2.37 17.25
CA GLU A 449 -16.79 1.74 15.95
C GLU A 449 -18.08 2.27 15.32
N ARG A 450 -18.96 2.89 16.11
CA ARG A 450 -20.17 3.55 15.59
C ARG A 450 -19.87 4.85 14.86
N VAL A 451 -18.68 5.44 15.02
CA VAL A 451 -18.33 6.73 14.40
C VAL A 451 -18.14 6.58 12.89
N GLN A 452 -19.03 7.17 12.09
CA GLN A 452 -18.99 7.14 10.62
C GLN A 452 -18.47 8.46 10.01
N GLY A 453 -18.24 9.48 10.83
CA GLY A 453 -17.70 10.75 10.37
C GLY A 453 -17.23 11.68 11.47
N ILE A 454 -16.36 12.61 11.12
CA ILE A 454 -15.85 13.65 12.01
C ILE A 454 -16.22 15.01 11.41
N GLU A 455 -17.02 15.78 12.13
CA GLU A 455 -17.48 17.11 11.71
C GLU A 455 -16.74 18.19 12.50
N VAL A 456 -16.19 19.18 11.79
CA VAL A 456 -15.51 20.34 12.38
C VAL A 456 -16.27 21.60 11.99
N GLU A 457 -16.65 22.42 12.97
CA GLU A 457 -17.38 23.67 12.73
C GLU A 457 -17.01 24.74 13.77
N GLY A 458 -17.02 26.02 13.38
CA GLY A 458 -16.91 27.17 14.27
C GLY A 458 -15.71 28.07 13.97
N ASP A 459 -15.21 28.75 15.00
CA ASP A 459 -14.29 29.88 14.87
C ASP A 459 -12.81 29.48 14.73
N LEU A 460 -12.50 28.66 13.73
CA LEU A 460 -11.13 28.31 13.38
C LEU A 460 -10.86 28.44 11.88
N GLU A 461 -9.58 28.37 11.56
CA GLU A 461 -9.03 28.13 10.24
C GLU A 461 -8.47 26.72 10.25
N LEU A 462 -9.28 25.76 9.81
CA LEU A 462 -8.86 24.35 9.77
C LEU A 462 -7.86 24.16 8.62
N GLN A 463 -6.66 23.69 8.93
CA GLN A 463 -5.60 23.49 7.94
C GLN A 463 -5.52 22.03 7.49
N SER A 464 -5.62 21.09 8.44
CA SER A 464 -5.57 19.66 8.15
C SER A 464 -6.37 18.86 9.18
N LEU A 465 -6.89 17.71 8.74
CA LEU A 465 -7.39 16.65 9.60
C LEU A 465 -6.96 15.32 8.97
N THR A 466 -6.25 14.50 9.74
CA THR A 466 -5.63 13.25 9.28
C THR A 466 -5.92 12.15 10.29
N MET A 467 -6.34 10.99 9.81
CA MET A 467 -6.46 9.80 10.63
C MET A 467 -5.16 8.99 10.56
N MET A 468 -4.72 8.47 11.69
CA MET A 468 -3.48 7.72 11.87
C MET A 468 -3.82 6.44 12.63
N GLY A 469 -3.19 5.30 12.29
CA GLY A 469 -3.58 4.01 12.88
C GLY A 469 -4.96 3.52 12.43
N GLY A 470 -5.43 2.41 12.99
CA GLY A 470 -6.73 1.80 12.69
C GLY A 470 -6.77 0.82 11.51
N SER A 471 -5.67 0.67 10.75
CA SER A 471 -5.44 -0.48 9.89
C SER A 471 -4.38 -1.36 10.53
N VAL A 472 -4.75 -2.58 10.89
CA VAL A 472 -3.78 -3.62 11.27
C VAL A 472 -2.81 -3.74 10.09
N MET A 473 -1.51 -3.52 10.31
CA MET A 473 -0.51 -3.98 9.37
C MET A 473 -0.48 -5.51 9.43
N GLU A 474 -1.45 -6.15 8.77
CA GLU A 474 -1.50 -7.60 8.62
C GLU A 474 -0.23 -8.03 7.90
N ASN A 475 0.64 -8.74 8.63
CA ASN A 475 1.96 -9.24 8.21
C ASN A 475 3.12 -8.24 8.20
N THR A 476 3.30 -7.48 9.28
CA THR A 476 4.63 -6.90 9.53
C THR A 476 5.58 -7.97 10.07
N THR A 477 6.50 -8.49 9.25
CA THR A 477 7.58 -9.33 9.77
C THR A 477 8.58 -8.48 10.53
N LEU A 478 8.76 -8.75 11.82
CA LEU A 478 9.84 -8.15 12.61
C LEU A 478 11.18 -8.84 12.29
N PRO A 479 12.30 -8.12 12.29
CA PRO A 479 12.43 -6.67 12.53
C PRO A 479 11.79 -5.80 11.43
N TYR A 480 11.00 -4.81 11.84
CA TYR A 480 10.43 -3.81 10.95
C TYR A 480 11.35 -2.60 10.86
N TYR A 481 11.65 -2.17 9.63
CA TYR A 481 12.51 -1.01 9.38
C TYR A 481 11.76 0.10 8.68
N GLN A 482 11.59 1.23 9.36
CA GLN A 482 11.14 2.48 8.75
C GLN A 482 12.36 3.28 8.30
N HIS A 483 12.45 3.58 7.00
CA HIS A 483 13.52 4.43 6.49
C HIS A 483 13.26 5.91 6.86
N VAL A 484 14.33 6.63 7.20
CA VAL A 484 14.30 8.06 7.55
C VAL A 484 15.27 8.82 6.64
N PRO A 485 14.88 9.10 5.38
CA PRO A 485 15.76 9.78 4.45
C PRO A 485 16.06 11.21 4.92
N GLY A 486 17.34 11.55 5.06
CA GLY A 486 17.77 12.89 5.48
C GLY A 486 17.91 13.09 6.99
N GLY A 487 17.67 12.05 7.80
CA GLY A 487 17.85 12.14 9.25
C GLY A 487 16.60 12.58 10.00
N LEU A 488 16.69 12.47 11.33
CA LEU A 488 15.72 13.12 12.21
C LEU A 488 16.19 14.54 12.53
N HIS A 489 15.25 15.47 12.59
CA HIS A 489 15.50 16.86 12.94
C HIS A 489 14.63 17.29 14.11
N PRO A 490 15.03 18.33 14.87
CA PRO A 490 14.13 19.00 15.78
C PRO A 490 12.78 19.28 15.12
N ARG A 491 11.69 19.09 15.88
CA ARG A 491 10.29 19.20 15.41
C ARG A 491 9.79 18.04 14.54
N MET A 492 10.61 16.99 14.38
CA MET A 492 10.12 15.69 13.93
C MET A 492 9.70 14.84 15.12
N TYR A 493 8.80 13.89 14.87
CA TYR A 493 8.35 12.93 15.86
C TYR A 493 8.24 11.56 15.22
N VAL A 494 8.66 10.54 15.96
CA VAL A 494 8.42 9.15 15.62
C VAL A 494 7.23 8.69 16.43
N TYR A 495 6.20 8.23 15.75
CA TYR A 495 4.98 7.72 16.33
C TYR A 495 4.94 6.21 16.14
N MET A 496 4.58 5.49 17.20
CA MET A 496 4.56 4.04 17.21
C MET A 496 3.35 3.54 17.97
N GLN A 497 2.71 2.50 17.43
CA GLN A 497 1.64 1.75 18.09
C GLN A 497 1.88 0.26 17.93
N GLY A 498 1.51 -0.48 18.96
CA GLY A 498 1.53 -1.93 18.93
C GLY A 498 0.90 -2.54 20.17
N ALA A 499 0.99 -3.86 20.28
CA ALA A 499 0.62 -4.59 21.50
C ALA A 499 1.78 -5.46 21.96
N VAL A 500 1.93 -5.57 23.27
CA VAL A 500 2.87 -6.52 23.88
C VAL A 500 2.18 -7.88 23.89
N PRO A 501 2.70 -8.92 23.21
CA PRO A 501 2.05 -10.22 23.19
C PRO A 501 1.93 -10.84 24.60
N GLU A 502 0.85 -11.58 24.84
CA GLU A 502 0.75 -12.46 26.00
C GLU A 502 1.72 -13.65 25.85
N PRO A 503 2.33 -14.12 26.94
CA PRO A 503 3.28 -15.23 26.87
C PRO A 503 2.56 -16.54 26.55
N SER A 504 2.75 -17.07 25.35
CA SER A 504 2.18 -18.38 24.98
C SER A 504 3.05 -19.57 25.41
N ASN A 505 4.32 -19.38 25.81
CA ASN A 505 5.17 -20.37 26.51
C ASN A 505 6.61 -19.89 26.83
N SER A 506 6.92 -18.58 26.75
CA SER A 506 8.27 -18.03 27.06
C SER A 506 8.23 -17.12 28.28
N SER A 507 9.18 -17.31 29.20
CA SER A 507 9.36 -16.49 30.41
C SER A 507 9.97 -15.10 30.15
N TRP A 508 10.29 -14.78 28.89
CA TRP A 508 10.94 -13.53 28.50
C TRP A 508 10.15 -12.89 27.35
N VAL A 509 9.70 -11.65 27.58
CA VAL A 509 9.14 -10.74 26.56
C VAL A 509 10.10 -9.57 26.45
N ASN A 510 10.61 -9.30 25.25
CA ASN A 510 11.55 -8.22 24.96
C ASN A 510 11.20 -7.64 23.59
N PHE A 511 11.02 -6.33 23.51
CA PHE A 511 11.13 -5.64 22.24
C PHE A 511 12.05 -4.43 22.37
N ASN A 512 12.60 -3.98 21.24
CA ASN A 512 13.38 -2.76 21.19
C ASN A 512 13.07 -1.93 19.95
N VAL A 513 13.38 -0.63 20.05
CA VAL A 513 13.29 0.33 18.96
C VAL A 513 14.62 1.05 18.82
N ASP A 514 15.26 0.88 17.67
CA ASP A 514 16.61 1.38 17.39
C ASP A 514 16.59 2.44 16.30
N PHE A 515 17.11 3.61 16.63
CA PHE A 515 17.29 4.72 15.71
C PHE A 515 18.72 4.61 15.17
N ALA A 516 18.88 3.94 14.02
CA ALA A 516 20.17 3.48 13.52
C ALA A 516 20.70 4.35 12.37
N CYS A 517 22.03 4.41 12.24
CA CYS A 517 22.72 5.10 11.14
C CYS A 517 22.70 4.32 9.81
N GLY A 518 22.12 3.12 9.77
CA GLY A 518 22.02 2.29 8.58
C GLY A 518 21.31 0.96 8.86
N GLN A 519 21.02 0.19 7.81
CA GLN A 519 20.27 -1.09 7.89
C GLN A 519 21.18 -2.33 7.97
N HIS A 520 22.50 -2.15 8.06
CA HIS A 520 23.44 -3.28 8.13
C HIS A 520 23.69 -3.71 9.57
N LYS A 521 23.99 -5.00 9.75
CA LYS A 521 24.34 -5.57 11.05
C LYS A 521 25.61 -4.88 11.58
N GLY A 522 25.51 -4.27 12.77
CA GLY A 522 26.61 -3.53 13.40
C GLY A 522 26.63 -2.03 13.14
N ALA A 523 25.61 -1.47 12.47
CA ALA A 523 25.43 -0.03 12.35
C ALA A 523 25.31 0.62 13.75
N ASP A 524 25.82 1.85 13.87
CA ASP A 524 25.66 2.63 15.10
C ASP A 524 24.18 2.90 15.38
N VAL A 525 23.79 2.79 16.66
CA VAL A 525 22.44 3.04 17.14
C VAL A 525 22.48 4.33 17.95
N LEU A 526 21.90 5.39 17.41
CA LEU A 526 21.88 6.70 18.04
C LEU A 526 21.01 6.72 19.29
N PHE A 527 19.89 6.02 19.23
CA PHE A 527 18.96 5.88 20.33
C PHE A 527 18.37 4.48 20.31
N HIS A 528 18.71 3.70 21.32
CA HIS A 528 18.18 2.37 21.62
C HIS A 528 17.14 2.52 22.72
N PHE A 529 15.91 2.12 22.45
CA PHE A 529 14.81 2.10 23.42
C PHE A 529 14.37 0.65 23.66
N ASN A 530 14.56 0.13 24.87
CA ASN A 530 14.37 -1.29 25.16
C ASN A 530 13.64 -1.53 26.49
N PRO A 531 12.32 -1.77 26.46
CA PRO A 531 11.56 -2.19 27.63
C PRO A 531 11.90 -3.60 28.11
N HIS A 532 12.48 -3.70 29.30
CA HIS A 532 12.82 -4.96 29.96
C HIS A 532 11.72 -5.33 30.96
N PHE A 533 10.84 -6.27 30.58
CA PHE A 533 9.67 -6.65 31.40
C PHE A 533 10.06 -7.36 32.70
N ASN A 534 11.07 -8.22 32.68
CA ASN A 534 11.50 -8.96 33.88
C ASN A 534 12.28 -8.09 34.87
N GLY A 535 12.84 -6.97 34.37
CA GLY A 535 13.60 -6.03 35.19
C GLY A 535 12.78 -4.81 35.63
N GLY A 536 11.53 -4.70 35.18
CA GLY A 536 10.65 -3.56 35.47
C GLY A 536 11.10 -2.21 34.91
N ASN A 537 12.07 -2.18 33.98
CA ASN A 537 12.70 -0.94 33.51
C ASN A 537 12.76 -0.85 31.98
N VAL A 538 12.68 0.36 31.44
CA VAL A 538 13.12 0.70 30.07
C VAL A 538 14.59 1.11 30.12
N VAL A 539 15.40 0.50 29.27
CA VAL A 539 16.81 0.84 29.08
C VAL A 539 16.97 1.71 27.84
N LEU A 540 17.65 2.83 27.99
CA LEU A 540 18.02 3.74 26.92
C LEU A 540 19.54 3.75 26.74
N ASN A 541 20.01 3.67 25.50
CA ASN A 541 21.44 3.74 25.24
C ASN A 541 21.77 4.19 23.81
N THR A 542 23.07 4.30 23.53
CA THR A 542 23.65 4.58 22.21
C THR A 542 24.75 3.55 21.95
N LEU A 543 24.76 2.95 20.76
CA LEU A 543 25.83 2.09 20.25
C LEU A 543 26.68 2.91 19.28
N GLN A 544 27.98 3.05 19.55
CA GLN A 544 28.90 3.79 18.69
C GLN A 544 30.18 2.98 18.49
N ALA A 545 30.59 2.80 17.22
CA ALA A 545 31.75 2.00 16.83
C ALA A 545 31.76 0.60 17.47
N GLY A 546 30.57 -0.04 17.52
CA GLY A 546 30.37 -1.37 18.07
C GLY A 546 30.43 -1.45 19.60
N ARG A 547 30.44 -0.33 20.34
CA ARG A 547 30.44 -0.30 21.81
C ARG A 547 29.22 0.45 22.36
N TRP A 548 28.51 -0.18 23.28
CA TRP A 548 27.40 0.44 23.99
C TRP A 548 27.92 1.48 24.99
N GLY A 549 27.25 2.62 25.06
CA GLY A 549 27.51 3.66 26.05
C GLY A 549 26.96 3.34 27.43
N LYS A 550 26.90 4.35 28.30
CA LYS A 550 26.29 4.25 29.64
C LYS A 550 24.77 4.10 29.53
N GLU A 551 24.21 3.06 30.13
CA GLU A 551 22.75 2.85 30.19
C GLU A 551 22.05 3.92 31.04
N GLU A 552 20.88 4.38 30.58
CA GLU A 552 19.90 5.12 31.37
C GLU A 552 18.68 4.22 31.60
N LYS A 553 18.21 4.12 32.85
CA LYS A 553 17.13 3.21 33.24
C LYS A 553 15.95 4.01 33.78
N HIS A 554 14.76 3.70 33.29
CA HIS A 554 13.50 4.32 33.71
C HIS A 554 12.47 3.24 34.00
N GLN A 555 11.42 3.56 34.76
CA GLN A 555 10.34 2.62 35.05
C GLN A 555 9.65 2.16 33.75
N ASN A 556 9.37 0.86 33.63
CA ASN A 556 8.70 0.31 32.45
C ASN A 556 7.19 0.59 32.47
N PRO A 557 6.64 1.38 31.52
CA PRO A 557 5.21 1.66 31.45
C PRO A 557 4.40 0.59 30.68
N PHE A 558 5.07 -0.36 30.01
CA PHE A 558 4.42 -1.36 29.16
C PHE A 558 3.99 -2.59 29.98
N ARG A 559 2.85 -3.18 29.61
CA ARG A 559 2.29 -4.38 30.24
C ARG A 559 2.03 -5.46 29.19
N ARG A 560 2.22 -6.72 29.57
CA ARG A 560 1.96 -7.88 28.70
C ARG A 560 0.46 -7.96 28.37
N GLY A 561 0.12 -8.32 27.13
CA GLY A 561 -1.25 -8.36 26.63
C GLY A 561 -1.87 -6.99 26.32
N GLU A 562 -1.24 -5.89 26.73
CA GLU A 562 -1.80 -4.54 26.53
C GLU A 562 -1.30 -3.86 25.25
N HIS A 563 -2.20 -3.07 24.65
CA HIS A 563 -1.86 -2.11 23.60
C HIS A 563 -1.09 -0.92 24.17
N PHE A 564 -0.23 -0.35 23.35
CA PHE A 564 0.47 0.88 23.68
C PHE A 564 0.61 1.81 22.49
N GLU A 565 0.78 3.09 22.83
CA GLU A 565 1.26 4.15 21.96
C GLU A 565 2.56 4.70 22.53
N ALA A 566 3.56 4.91 21.67
CA ALA A 566 4.81 5.58 22.02
C ALA A 566 5.10 6.72 21.03
N ILE A 567 5.46 7.89 21.56
CA ILE A 567 5.82 9.07 20.79
C ILE A 567 7.24 9.50 21.19
N PHE A 568 8.14 9.53 20.22
CA PHE A 568 9.51 10.02 20.39
C PHE A 568 9.65 11.37 19.71
N MET A 569 9.58 12.45 20.48
CA MET A 569 9.72 13.81 19.97
C MET A 569 11.18 14.18 19.88
N VAL A 570 11.60 14.61 18.70
CA VAL A 570 12.96 15.07 18.45
C VAL A 570 13.04 16.55 18.80
N THR A 571 13.84 16.88 19.81
CA THR A 571 14.13 18.25 20.24
C THR A 571 15.58 18.60 19.93
N GLU A 572 15.94 19.88 20.07
CA GLU A 572 17.34 20.33 19.98
C GLU A 572 18.25 19.64 21.01
N ALA A 573 17.72 19.32 22.20
CA ALA A 573 18.52 18.77 23.30
C ALA A 573 18.58 17.23 23.32
N GLY A 574 17.59 16.55 22.75
CA GLY A 574 17.42 15.11 22.89
C GLY A 574 16.07 14.59 22.37
N TYR A 575 15.78 13.33 22.69
CA TYR A 575 14.48 12.71 22.46
C TYR A 575 13.61 12.82 23.71
N GLN A 576 12.42 13.38 23.59
CA GLN A 576 11.41 13.35 24.66
C GLN A 576 10.41 12.23 24.36
N ILE A 577 10.23 11.31 25.31
CA ILE A 577 9.43 10.10 25.12
C ILE A 577 8.11 10.20 25.90
N LEU A 578 7.00 9.96 25.20
CA LEU A 578 5.68 9.73 25.80
C LEU A 578 5.24 8.30 25.51
N VAL A 579 4.60 7.67 26.49
CA VAL A 579 3.93 6.38 26.33
C VAL A 579 2.51 6.48 26.89
N ASN A 580 1.51 6.09 26.09
CA ASN A 580 0.09 6.14 26.45
C ASN A 580 -0.33 7.52 26.98
N GLY A 581 0.09 8.57 26.27
CA GLY A 581 -0.16 9.95 26.66
C GLY A 581 0.58 10.43 27.91
N ASN A 582 1.44 9.64 28.55
CA ASN A 582 2.19 10.06 29.74
C ASN A 582 3.65 10.30 29.41
N HIS A 583 4.26 11.35 29.98
CA HIS A 583 5.69 11.59 29.82
C HIS A 583 6.50 10.52 30.57
N LEU A 584 7.30 9.75 29.83
CA LEU A 584 8.17 8.72 30.40
C LEU A 584 9.50 9.34 30.84
N CYS A 585 10.26 9.90 29.91
CA CYS A 585 11.57 10.50 30.16
C CYS A 585 12.08 11.32 28.97
N SER A 586 13.27 11.91 29.11
CA SER A 586 14.02 12.55 28.03
C SER A 586 15.43 11.96 27.96
N PHE A 587 15.91 11.67 26.74
CA PHE A 587 17.24 11.14 26.48
C PHE A 587 18.06 12.16 25.69
N ARG A 588 19.18 12.62 26.25
CA ARG A 588 20.03 13.64 25.61
C ARG A 588 20.72 13.08 24.36
N HIS A 589 20.78 13.86 23.28
CA HIS A 589 21.52 13.46 22.08
C HIS A 589 22.99 13.19 22.41
N ARG A 590 23.45 11.96 22.18
CA ARG A 590 24.87 11.57 22.25
C ARG A 590 25.54 11.58 20.88
N MET A 591 24.73 11.50 19.82
CA MET A 591 25.13 11.63 18.42
C MET A 591 24.09 12.49 17.68
N PRO A 592 24.45 13.12 16.54
CA PRO A 592 23.53 14.01 15.80
C PRO A 592 22.30 13.25 15.27
N PRO A 593 21.07 13.67 15.60
CA PRO A 593 19.85 12.97 15.17
C PRO A 593 19.69 12.93 13.64
N GLU A 594 20.35 13.82 12.90
CA GLU A 594 20.39 13.86 11.44
C GLU A 594 21.07 12.62 10.84
N SER A 595 21.83 11.87 11.65
CA SER A 595 22.49 10.65 11.21
C SER A 595 21.57 9.43 11.24
N VAL A 596 20.35 9.53 11.78
CA VAL A 596 19.39 8.42 11.80
C VAL A 596 18.90 8.15 10.38
N GLN A 597 19.27 7.00 9.81
CA GLN A 597 18.84 6.58 8.47
C GLN A 597 17.69 5.57 8.50
N GLY A 598 17.47 4.92 9.64
CA GLY A 598 16.38 3.98 9.81
C GLY A 598 15.98 3.84 11.27
N ILE A 599 14.70 3.53 11.48
CA ILE A 599 14.14 3.16 12.78
C ILE A 599 13.73 1.70 12.69
N CYS A 600 14.34 0.86 13.52
CA CYS A 600 14.08 -0.57 13.56
C CYS A 600 13.26 -0.90 14.80
N ALA A 601 12.08 -1.49 14.63
CA ALA A 601 11.35 -2.15 15.72
C ALA A 601 11.62 -3.66 15.64
N ASN A 602 12.00 -4.28 16.74
CA ASN A 602 12.39 -5.70 16.77
C ASN A 602 11.98 -6.37 18.09
N GLY A 603 11.95 -7.71 18.10
CA GLY A 603 11.59 -8.52 19.27
C GLY A 603 10.10 -8.88 19.37
N ASP A 604 9.65 -9.19 20.57
CA ASP A 604 8.31 -9.66 20.93
C ASP A 604 7.32 -8.49 20.97
N LEU A 605 6.86 -8.07 19.79
CA LEU A 605 5.96 -6.94 19.60
C LEU A 605 4.97 -7.25 18.47
N LYS A 606 3.67 -7.02 18.71
CA LYS A 606 2.69 -6.92 17.62
C LYS A 606 2.67 -5.47 17.13
N LEU A 607 3.54 -5.14 16.16
CA LEU A 607 3.64 -3.76 15.65
C LEU A 607 2.44 -3.43 14.76
N GLN A 608 1.70 -2.38 15.10
CA GLN A 608 0.53 -1.92 14.36
C GLN A 608 0.83 -0.69 13.50
N SER A 609 1.67 0.23 13.99
CA SER A 609 2.05 1.42 13.25
C SER A 609 3.43 1.90 13.68
N LEU A 610 4.23 2.38 12.72
CA LEU A 610 5.41 3.18 13.00
C LEU A 610 5.54 4.24 11.90
N MET A 611 5.48 5.51 12.27
CA MET A 611 5.48 6.63 11.34
C MET A 611 6.46 7.71 11.78
N VAL A 612 7.13 8.33 10.82
CA VAL A 612 7.91 9.55 11.04
C VAL A 612 7.11 10.72 10.54
N MET A 613 6.88 11.67 11.43
CA MET A 613 6.08 12.86 11.17
C MET A 613 6.91 14.10 11.48
N ARG A 614 6.49 15.23 10.92
CA ARG A 614 7.13 16.52 11.11
C ARG A 614 6.06 17.54 11.44
N GLU A 615 6.31 18.43 12.40
CA GLU A 615 5.48 19.61 12.57
C GLU A 615 5.46 20.37 11.25
N PRO A 616 4.29 20.78 10.74
CA PRO A 616 4.25 21.76 9.67
C PRO A 616 4.91 23.02 10.20
N THR A 617 6.10 23.31 9.68
CA THR A 617 6.73 24.60 9.89
C THR A 617 5.80 25.63 9.25
N MET A 618 5.28 26.58 10.04
CA MET A 618 4.71 27.86 9.57
C MET A 618 5.75 28.76 8.84
N GLY A 619 6.74 28.15 8.21
CA GLY A 619 7.75 28.79 7.40
C GLY A 619 7.95 27.97 6.12
N ASN A 620 8.13 28.68 5.02
CA ASN A 620 8.59 28.13 3.75
C ASN A 620 9.73 27.12 4.01
N MET A 621 9.74 26.00 3.30
CA MET A 621 10.83 25.03 3.37
C MET A 621 12.16 25.75 3.12
N ALA A 622 13.09 25.62 4.06
CA ALA A 622 14.40 26.26 3.96
C ALA A 622 15.12 25.77 2.70
N LEU A 623 15.65 26.70 1.92
CA LEU A 623 16.36 26.41 0.67
C LEU A 623 17.88 26.44 0.87
N PRO A 624 18.65 25.57 0.19
CA PRO A 624 18.18 24.53 -0.73
C PRO A 624 17.44 23.41 0.01
N TYR A 625 16.31 23.00 -0.54
CA TYR A 625 15.52 21.88 -0.03
C TYR A 625 15.84 20.63 -0.84
N HIS A 626 16.04 19.50 -0.16
CA HIS A 626 16.34 18.21 -0.77
C HIS A 626 15.32 17.18 -0.33
N HIS A 627 14.80 16.41 -1.28
CA HIS A 627 13.82 15.35 -1.10
C HIS A 627 14.41 14.04 -1.65
N SER A 628 14.59 13.04 -0.80
CA SER A 628 15.17 11.76 -1.22
C SER A 628 14.14 10.91 -1.96
N VAL A 629 14.60 10.15 -2.96
CA VAL A 629 13.80 9.19 -3.73
C VAL A 629 14.49 7.82 -3.70
N PRO A 630 14.43 7.09 -2.56
CA PRO A 630 15.03 5.77 -2.44
C PRO A 630 14.38 4.81 -3.46
N GLY A 631 15.21 4.13 -4.27
CA GLY A 631 14.73 3.20 -5.31
C GLY A 631 14.39 3.84 -6.65
N GLY A 632 14.59 5.16 -6.80
CA GLY A 632 14.48 5.86 -8.08
C GLY A 632 13.07 6.26 -8.48
N LEU A 633 12.96 7.22 -9.41
CA LEU A 633 11.69 7.52 -10.08
C LEU A 633 11.38 6.47 -11.16
N ARG A 634 10.10 6.16 -11.37
CA ARG A 634 9.63 5.20 -12.37
C ARG A 634 8.56 5.82 -13.27
N PRO A 635 8.41 5.35 -14.52
CA PRO A 635 7.24 5.67 -15.33
C PRO A 635 5.94 5.43 -14.56
N GLY A 636 5.01 6.40 -14.62
CA GLY A 636 3.79 6.43 -13.80
C GLY A 636 3.94 7.13 -12.44
N MET A 637 5.17 7.48 -12.02
CA MET A 637 5.38 8.39 -10.89
C MET A 637 5.29 9.85 -11.34
N ALA A 638 5.01 10.73 -10.39
CA ALA A 638 5.03 12.18 -10.63
C ALA A 638 5.72 12.90 -9.47
N VAL A 639 6.35 14.04 -9.77
CA VAL A 639 6.90 14.94 -8.78
C VAL A 639 6.07 16.22 -8.78
N TYR A 640 5.50 16.55 -7.64
CA TYR A 640 4.74 17.77 -7.39
C TYR A 640 5.61 18.79 -6.68
N LEU A 641 5.58 20.04 -7.13
CA LEU A 641 6.28 21.15 -6.49
C LEU A 641 5.39 22.39 -6.48
N GLN A 642 5.28 23.04 -5.32
CA GLN A 642 4.51 24.27 -5.14
C GLN A 642 5.36 25.31 -4.42
N GLY A 643 5.28 26.57 -4.87
CA GLY A 643 5.98 27.67 -4.23
C GLY A 643 5.59 29.04 -4.78
N THR A 644 6.20 30.09 -4.25
CA THR A 644 6.00 31.49 -4.72
C THR A 644 7.35 32.08 -5.12
N VAL A 645 7.42 32.78 -6.26
CA VAL A 645 8.65 33.47 -6.65
C VAL A 645 8.84 34.70 -5.78
N LEU A 646 10.03 34.91 -5.21
CA LEU A 646 10.27 36.07 -4.35
C LEU A 646 10.10 37.41 -5.10
N LYS A 647 9.31 38.33 -4.51
CA LYS A 647 8.93 39.64 -5.09
C LYS A 647 9.97 40.76 -4.85
N HIS A 648 10.65 40.75 -3.70
CA HIS A 648 11.35 41.92 -3.15
C HIS A 648 12.87 41.83 -3.13
N ILE A 649 13.47 40.95 -3.93
CA ILE A 649 14.93 40.88 -3.99
C ILE A 649 15.44 42.13 -4.71
N LYS A 650 16.17 43.00 -3.97
CA LYS A 650 16.83 44.22 -4.48
C LYS A 650 17.95 43.93 -5.50
N SER A 651 18.17 42.68 -5.86
CA SER A 651 19.19 42.22 -6.79
C SER A 651 18.58 41.99 -8.17
N PHE A 652 19.34 42.38 -9.20
CA PHE A 652 19.03 42.19 -10.61
C PHE A 652 18.83 40.71 -11.02
N TRP A 653 19.09 39.74 -10.13
CA TRP A 653 19.12 38.31 -10.41
C TRP A 653 18.10 37.52 -9.57
N VAL A 654 16.83 37.49 -9.98
CA VAL A 654 15.86 36.50 -9.45
C VAL A 654 15.97 35.24 -10.31
N THR A 655 16.18 34.10 -9.67
CA THR A 655 16.24 32.78 -10.32
C THR A 655 16.08 31.70 -9.26
N PHE A 656 15.42 30.61 -9.59
CA PHE A 656 15.41 29.40 -8.80
C PHE A 656 15.77 28.21 -9.68
N GLN A 657 16.03 27.05 -9.08
CA GLN A 657 16.25 25.83 -9.83
C GLN A 657 15.61 24.62 -9.16
N VAL A 658 15.27 23.64 -9.98
CA VAL A 658 14.81 22.31 -9.56
C VAL A 658 15.72 21.27 -10.21
N GLU A 659 16.28 20.36 -9.41
CA GLU A 659 17.27 19.38 -9.85
C GLU A 659 16.89 17.98 -9.43
N PHE A 660 16.94 17.04 -10.36
CA PHE A 660 16.79 15.61 -10.13
C PHE A 660 18.19 15.02 -10.26
N ALA A 661 18.76 14.53 -9.15
CA ALA A 661 20.15 14.12 -9.02
C ALA A 661 20.28 12.64 -8.63
N CYS A 662 21.34 12.00 -9.13
CA CYS A 662 21.67 10.61 -8.83
C CYS A 662 22.29 10.40 -7.43
N GLY A 663 22.51 11.48 -6.68
CA GLY A 663 23.08 11.46 -5.34
C GLY A 663 23.25 12.88 -4.78
N GLN A 664 23.64 12.99 -3.51
CA GLN A 664 23.78 14.29 -2.82
C GLN A 664 25.19 14.92 -2.93
N HIS A 665 26.17 14.23 -3.50
CA HIS A 665 27.54 14.74 -3.64
C HIS A 665 27.66 15.69 -4.84
N LYS A 666 28.57 16.68 -4.77
CA LYS A 666 28.73 17.74 -5.79
C LYS A 666 29.04 17.26 -7.21
N GLU A 667 29.54 16.04 -7.36
CA GLU A 667 29.87 15.45 -8.66
C GLU A 667 28.78 14.53 -9.21
N ALA A 668 27.65 14.40 -8.49
CA ALA A 668 26.56 13.53 -8.90
C ALA A 668 25.98 14.00 -10.23
N ASP A 669 25.66 13.04 -11.09
CA ASP A 669 24.93 13.32 -12.32
C ASP A 669 23.55 13.90 -11.98
N ILE A 670 23.11 14.87 -12.79
CA ILE A 670 21.80 15.54 -12.67
C ILE A 670 21.00 15.16 -13.92
N PRO A 671 20.24 14.04 -13.89
CA PRO A 671 19.34 13.63 -14.96
C PRO A 671 18.47 14.75 -15.51
N PHE A 672 18.00 15.66 -14.65
CA PHE A 672 17.15 16.76 -15.06
C PHE A 672 17.37 18.01 -14.21
N HIS A 673 17.64 19.14 -14.86
CA HIS A 673 17.80 20.45 -14.25
C HIS A 673 16.85 21.44 -14.93
N LEU A 674 16.08 22.18 -14.14
CA LEU A 674 15.19 23.25 -14.58
C LEU A 674 15.58 24.57 -13.89
N LYS A 675 15.78 25.64 -14.66
CA LYS A 675 16.20 26.95 -14.14
C LYS A 675 15.55 28.13 -14.86
N PRO A 676 14.57 28.81 -14.25
CA PRO A 676 14.01 30.04 -14.80
C PRO A 676 14.96 31.23 -14.68
N GLN A 677 15.02 32.01 -15.75
CA GLN A 677 15.79 33.24 -15.89
C GLN A 677 14.84 34.38 -16.25
N PHE A 678 14.59 35.27 -15.29
CA PHE A 678 13.57 36.31 -15.41
C PHE A 678 14.01 37.50 -16.27
N ILE A 679 15.32 37.72 -16.45
CA ILE A 679 15.84 38.82 -17.28
C ILE A 679 15.57 38.56 -18.76
N VAL A 680 15.95 37.37 -19.24
CA VAL A 680 15.79 36.97 -20.64
C VAL A 680 14.43 36.34 -20.93
N ASP A 681 13.54 36.27 -19.93
CA ASP A 681 12.22 35.64 -19.99
C ASP A 681 12.29 34.20 -20.54
N LYS A 682 13.29 33.41 -20.09
CA LYS A 682 13.47 32.01 -20.47
C LYS A 682 13.55 31.06 -19.29
N VAL A 683 13.18 29.81 -19.50
CA VAL A 683 13.53 28.67 -18.63
C VAL A 683 14.53 27.81 -19.36
N LEU A 684 15.62 27.49 -18.68
CA LEU A 684 16.66 26.58 -19.15
C LEU A 684 16.41 25.18 -18.60
N LEU A 685 16.50 24.19 -19.48
CA LEU A 685 16.46 22.77 -19.12
C LEU A 685 17.76 22.09 -19.57
N ASN A 686 18.36 21.28 -18.72
CA ASN A 686 19.59 20.58 -19.07
C ASN A 686 19.79 19.27 -18.27
N THR A 687 20.76 18.47 -18.68
CA THR A 687 21.26 17.30 -17.96
C THR A 687 22.75 17.52 -17.69
N PHE A 688 23.19 17.24 -16.47
CA PHE A 688 24.60 17.18 -16.11
C PHE A 688 25.02 15.72 -16.05
N GLN A 689 26.00 15.32 -16.85
CA GLN A 689 26.47 13.94 -16.88
C GLN A 689 28.00 13.90 -16.96
N SER A 690 28.62 13.03 -16.16
CA SER A 690 30.05 12.79 -16.14
C SER A 690 30.90 14.04 -15.90
N GLY A 691 30.37 15.04 -15.17
CA GLY A 691 31.07 16.29 -14.87
C GLY A 691 30.90 17.40 -15.91
N LYS A 692 30.00 17.25 -16.90
CA LYS A 692 29.74 18.28 -17.92
C LYS A 692 28.24 18.49 -18.14
N TRP A 693 27.86 19.73 -18.40
CA TRP A 693 26.51 20.08 -18.84
C TRP A 693 26.30 19.73 -20.31
N GLY A 694 25.12 19.22 -20.64
CA GLY A 694 24.68 19.01 -22.01
C GLY A 694 24.27 20.30 -22.72
N LYS A 695 23.63 20.14 -23.89
CA LYS A 695 23.09 21.26 -24.67
C LYS A 695 21.80 21.77 -24.01
N GLU A 696 21.79 23.05 -23.63
CA GLU A 696 20.63 23.71 -23.04
C GLU A 696 19.41 23.72 -23.97
N LYS A 697 18.24 23.41 -23.42
CA LYS A 697 16.94 23.70 -24.06
C LYS A 697 16.33 24.94 -23.41
N LYS A 698 15.88 25.90 -24.24
CA LYS A 698 15.34 27.18 -23.77
C LYS A 698 13.87 27.29 -24.13
N HIS A 699 13.03 27.60 -23.15
CA HIS A 699 11.58 27.80 -23.30
C HIS A 699 11.18 29.19 -22.79
N LYS A 700 10.03 29.73 -23.21
CA LYS A 700 9.50 30.99 -22.66
C LYS A 700 9.21 30.82 -21.16
N ASN A 701 9.48 31.83 -20.34
CA ASN A 701 9.30 31.72 -18.91
C ASN A 701 7.82 31.82 -18.49
N PRO A 702 7.23 30.78 -17.85
CA PRO A 702 5.86 30.82 -17.36
C PRO A 702 5.72 31.42 -15.96
N PHE A 703 6.83 31.71 -15.26
CA PHE A 703 6.82 32.19 -13.88
C PHE A 703 6.88 33.72 -13.79
N ARG A 704 6.25 34.31 -12.77
CA ARG A 704 6.25 35.75 -12.49
C ARG A 704 6.69 36.04 -11.06
N LYS A 705 7.38 37.16 -10.85
CA LYS A 705 7.86 37.57 -9.53
C LYS A 705 6.68 37.90 -8.62
N GLY A 706 6.68 37.35 -7.41
CA GLY A 706 5.61 37.52 -6.43
C GLY A 706 4.35 36.68 -6.68
N GLU A 707 4.33 35.87 -7.73
CA GLU A 707 3.19 34.99 -8.02
C GLU A 707 3.46 33.56 -7.52
N PRO A 708 2.42 32.88 -7.00
CA PRO A 708 2.49 31.46 -6.71
C PRO A 708 2.57 30.66 -8.00
N PHE A 709 3.17 29.48 -7.92
CA PHE A 709 3.25 28.55 -9.02
C PHE A 709 3.20 27.10 -8.54
N GLU A 710 2.81 26.24 -9.46
CA GLU A 710 2.83 24.80 -9.35
C GLU A 710 3.64 24.23 -10.52
N ILE A 711 4.44 23.21 -10.25
CA ILE A 711 5.11 22.39 -11.26
C ILE A 711 4.77 20.92 -11.00
N ILE A 712 4.38 20.21 -12.05
CA ILE A 712 4.20 18.75 -12.03
C ILE A 712 5.14 18.14 -13.06
N PHE A 713 6.02 17.25 -12.62
CA PHE A 713 6.85 16.43 -13.48
C PHE A 713 6.26 15.02 -13.54
N VAL A 714 5.56 14.69 -14.62
CA VAL A 714 5.06 13.33 -14.86
C VAL A 714 6.19 12.52 -15.50
N VAL A 715 6.58 11.43 -14.85
CA VAL A 715 7.60 10.52 -15.35
C VAL A 715 6.92 9.54 -16.29
N THR A 716 7.29 9.60 -17.57
CA THR A 716 6.82 8.66 -18.59
C THR A 716 7.97 7.76 -19.05
N GLU A 717 7.68 6.72 -19.83
CA GLU A 717 8.72 5.91 -20.47
C GLU A 717 9.64 6.75 -21.37
N ALA A 718 9.10 7.78 -22.04
CA ALA A 718 9.83 8.59 -23.01
C ALA A 718 10.63 9.75 -22.39
N GLY A 719 10.23 10.24 -21.21
CA GLY A 719 10.78 11.46 -20.62
C GLY A 719 9.93 12.05 -19.49
N TYR A 720 10.30 13.24 -19.04
CA TYR A 720 9.48 14.05 -18.13
C TYR A 720 8.50 14.88 -18.94
N GLN A 721 7.20 14.76 -18.66
CA GLN A 721 6.23 15.78 -19.07
C GLN A 721 6.10 16.80 -17.95
N ILE A 722 6.30 18.06 -18.28
CA ILE A 722 6.37 19.14 -17.30
C ILE A 722 5.13 20.00 -17.49
N LEU A 723 4.31 20.10 -16.45
CA LEU A 723 3.20 21.02 -16.39
C LEU A 723 3.55 22.15 -15.44
N VAL A 724 3.19 23.37 -15.81
CA VAL A 724 3.28 24.55 -14.94
C VAL A 724 1.90 25.15 -14.84
N ASN A 725 1.38 25.32 -13.63
CA ASN A 725 0.04 25.87 -13.34
C ASN A 725 -1.06 25.16 -14.16
N GLY A 726 -1.04 23.82 -14.17
CA GLY A 726 -2.01 22.99 -14.89
C GLY A 726 -1.91 23.02 -16.42
N SER A 727 -0.90 23.69 -17.01
CA SER A 727 -0.68 23.73 -18.46
C SER A 727 0.59 22.99 -18.84
N LEU A 728 0.53 22.14 -19.87
CA LEU A 728 1.73 21.48 -20.41
C LEU A 728 2.74 22.54 -20.84
N PHE A 729 3.86 22.58 -20.15
CA PHE A 729 4.96 23.51 -20.38
C PHE A 729 5.89 22.97 -21.47
N CYS A 730 6.40 21.76 -21.29
CA CYS A 730 7.19 21.04 -22.30
C CYS A 730 7.37 19.56 -21.93
N THR A 731 8.04 18.82 -22.81
CA THR A 731 8.52 17.47 -22.54
C THR A 731 10.06 17.42 -22.62
N TYR A 732 10.68 16.67 -21.72
CA TYR A 732 12.12 16.49 -21.64
C TYR A 732 12.49 15.01 -21.69
N LYS A 733 13.09 14.57 -22.80
CA LYS A 733 13.48 13.17 -23.01
C LYS A 733 14.51 12.71 -21.96
N HIS A 734 14.37 11.48 -21.48
CA HIS A 734 15.35 10.86 -20.58
C HIS A 734 16.71 10.73 -21.29
N ILE A 735 17.73 11.36 -20.73
CA ILE A 735 19.15 11.14 -21.10
C ILE A 735 19.77 10.14 -20.12
N ILE A 736 19.43 10.27 -18.85
CA ILE A 736 19.77 9.34 -17.76
C ILE A 736 18.46 8.71 -17.26
N PRO A 737 18.42 7.40 -16.99
CA PRO A 737 17.20 6.72 -16.55
C PRO A 737 16.61 7.35 -15.27
N PRO A 738 15.29 7.55 -15.17
CA PRO A 738 14.67 8.17 -13.99
C PRO A 738 14.88 7.35 -12.71
N GLN A 739 15.11 6.04 -12.83
CA GLN A 739 15.37 5.13 -11.70
C GLN A 739 16.72 5.42 -11.02
N SER A 740 17.61 6.17 -11.67
CA SER A 740 18.88 6.58 -11.07
C SER A 740 18.74 7.77 -10.12
N ILE A 741 17.61 8.49 -10.14
CA ILE A 741 17.39 9.69 -9.33
C ILE A 741 17.22 9.29 -7.88
N GLN A 742 18.11 9.75 -7.02
CA GLN A 742 18.06 9.51 -5.58
C GLN A 742 17.61 10.75 -4.81
N VAL A 743 17.67 11.92 -5.44
CA VAL A 743 17.40 13.21 -4.79
C VAL A 743 16.71 14.14 -5.77
N ILE A 744 15.65 14.79 -5.33
CA ILE A 744 15.05 15.93 -5.99
C ILE A 744 15.31 17.13 -5.10
N SER A 745 15.77 18.24 -5.65
CA SER A 745 16.03 19.45 -4.88
C SER A 745 15.45 20.69 -5.52
N ALA A 746 15.13 21.67 -4.68
CA ALA A 746 14.73 23.00 -5.08
C ALA A 746 15.64 24.01 -4.38
N SER A 747 16.10 25.04 -5.08
CA SER A 747 16.99 26.05 -4.52
C SER A 747 16.89 27.40 -5.22
N GLY A 748 17.47 28.43 -4.62
CA GLY A 748 17.46 29.79 -5.14
C GLY A 748 16.29 30.62 -4.61
N HIS A 749 15.79 31.53 -5.43
CA HIS A 749 14.93 32.64 -5.01
C HIS A 749 13.43 32.31 -5.10
N LEU A 750 12.99 31.29 -4.37
CA LEU A 750 11.57 30.98 -4.19
C LEU A 750 11.23 30.81 -2.71
N GLU A 751 9.95 30.88 -2.41
CA GLU A 751 9.34 30.41 -1.17
C GLU A 751 8.75 29.03 -1.47
N LEU A 752 9.44 27.96 -1.07
CA LEU A 752 8.99 26.60 -1.35
C LEU A 752 7.94 26.18 -0.31
N GLN A 753 6.77 25.79 -0.78
CA GLN A 753 5.62 25.42 0.05
C GLN A 753 5.44 23.91 0.11
N SER A 754 5.62 23.21 -1.01
CA SER A 754 5.47 21.75 -1.09
C SER A 754 6.42 21.14 -2.12
N LEU A 755 6.93 19.95 -1.82
CA LEU A 755 7.61 19.06 -2.77
C LEU A 755 7.26 17.62 -2.39
N ILE A 756 6.51 16.94 -3.27
CA ILE A 756 5.96 15.59 -3.02
C ILE A 756 6.27 14.70 -4.23
N VAL A 757 6.67 13.46 -3.97
CA VAL A 757 6.74 12.40 -4.99
C VAL A 757 5.50 11.53 -4.88
N MET A 758 4.85 11.26 -6.01
CA MET A 758 3.56 10.59 -6.14
C MET A 758 3.68 9.36 -7.04
N GLY A 759 2.83 8.37 -6.79
CA GLY A 759 2.84 7.06 -7.47
C GLY A 759 3.44 5.98 -6.56
N ARG A 760 2.72 4.87 -6.36
CA ARG A 760 3.29 3.71 -5.64
C ARG A 760 4.46 3.16 -6.45
N PRO A 761 5.58 2.74 -5.83
CA PRO A 761 6.37 1.68 -6.44
C PRO A 761 5.43 0.49 -6.54
N VAL A 762 5.00 0.16 -7.76
CA VAL A 762 4.34 -1.11 -8.03
C VAL A 762 5.38 -2.18 -7.68
N MET A 763 5.26 -2.77 -6.49
CA MET A 763 5.71 -4.14 -6.30
C MET A 763 4.77 -4.96 -7.17
N GLU A 764 5.21 -5.27 -8.38
CA GLU A 764 4.48 -6.19 -9.24
C GLU A 764 4.24 -7.47 -8.46
N ASN A 765 2.98 -7.89 -8.47
CA ASN A 765 2.53 -9.18 -7.99
C ASN A 765 2.98 -10.28 -8.99
N THR A 766 4.29 -10.41 -9.22
CA THR A 766 4.85 -11.47 -10.04
C THR A 766 5.04 -12.70 -9.17
N MET A 767 4.00 -13.53 -9.07
CA MET A 767 4.19 -14.90 -8.64
C MET A 767 5.21 -15.58 -9.57
N MET A 768 6.28 -16.13 -8.97
CA MET A 768 7.34 -16.96 -9.55
C MET A 768 8.43 -16.32 -10.43
N THR A 769 9.02 -15.18 -10.05
CA THR A 769 10.44 -14.90 -10.36
C THR A 769 11.14 -14.22 -9.16
N ASN A 770 12.43 -14.51 -8.94
CA ASN A 770 13.19 -14.03 -7.80
C ASN A 770 13.17 -12.49 -7.65
N PRO A 771 13.13 -11.93 -6.43
CA PRO A 771 13.09 -10.48 -6.23
C PRO A 771 14.34 -9.81 -6.83
N ALA A 772 14.13 -8.68 -7.51
CA ALA A 772 15.21 -7.84 -8.00
C ALA A 772 15.79 -7.00 -6.84
N PHE A 773 17.11 -6.92 -6.74
CA PHE A 773 17.82 -6.13 -5.73
C PHE A 773 18.21 -4.77 -6.33
N TYR A 774 17.90 -3.69 -5.60
CA TYR A 774 18.18 -2.32 -6.01
C TYR A 774 19.33 -1.74 -5.20
N SER A 775 20.23 -1.02 -5.87
CA SER A 775 21.46 -0.44 -5.30
C SER A 775 22.30 -1.41 -4.44
N PRO A 776 22.59 -2.63 -4.92
CA PRO A 776 23.36 -3.58 -4.11
C PRO A 776 24.78 -3.05 -3.82
N PRO A 777 25.27 -3.20 -2.59
CA PRO A 777 26.62 -2.79 -2.23
C PRO A 777 27.66 -3.66 -2.95
N VAL A 778 28.81 -3.09 -3.31
CA VAL A 778 29.95 -3.83 -3.90
C VAL A 778 31.08 -3.87 -2.86
N PRO A 779 31.58 -5.06 -2.46
CA PRO A 779 31.33 -6.37 -3.05
C PRO A 779 29.91 -6.89 -2.78
N TYR A 780 29.28 -7.43 -3.83
CA TYR A 780 27.95 -8.00 -3.79
C TYR A 780 28.03 -9.53 -3.83
N THR A 781 27.24 -10.22 -3.02
CA THR A 781 27.02 -11.68 -3.12
C THR A 781 25.52 -11.94 -3.13
N GLY A 782 25.05 -12.62 -4.17
CA GLY A 782 23.63 -12.95 -4.35
C GLY A 782 23.43 -14.45 -4.49
N ASN A 783 22.38 -14.96 -3.83
CA ASN A 783 21.89 -16.32 -4.04
C ASN A 783 21.02 -16.36 -5.31
N ILE A 784 21.11 -17.43 -6.09
CA ILE A 784 20.32 -17.72 -7.29
C ILE A 784 19.40 -18.90 -6.93
N PRO A 785 18.19 -18.65 -6.38
CA PRO A 785 17.28 -19.71 -5.94
C PRO A 785 17.00 -20.75 -7.03
N GLY A 786 17.24 -22.02 -6.69
CA GLY A 786 17.10 -23.16 -7.60
C GLY A 786 18.23 -23.32 -8.63
N GLY A 787 19.31 -22.56 -8.50
CA GLY A 787 20.49 -22.58 -9.38
C GLY A 787 20.21 -22.08 -10.80
N LEU A 788 21.18 -22.17 -11.70
CA LEU A 788 20.97 -21.83 -13.11
C LEU A 788 20.26 -22.95 -13.87
N GLY A 789 19.45 -22.58 -14.86
CA GLY A 789 18.73 -23.52 -15.72
C GLY A 789 18.52 -22.92 -17.12
N ALA A 790 18.18 -23.77 -18.09
CA ALA A 790 17.85 -23.31 -19.44
C ALA A 790 16.73 -22.27 -19.36
N ASN A 791 16.93 -21.10 -20.00
CA ASN A 791 16.07 -19.92 -20.00
C ASN A 791 16.14 -18.97 -18.79
N LYS A 792 16.99 -19.22 -17.78
CA LYS A 792 17.25 -18.20 -16.74
C LYS A 792 18.09 -17.05 -17.29
N THR A 793 17.78 -15.82 -16.84
CA THR A 793 18.48 -14.60 -17.26
C THR A 793 18.84 -13.74 -16.06
N ILE A 794 20.14 -13.60 -15.80
CA ILE A 794 20.64 -12.63 -14.83
C ILE A 794 20.74 -11.28 -15.52
N THR A 795 20.10 -10.24 -14.99
CA THR A 795 20.22 -8.86 -15.51
C THR A 795 20.78 -7.96 -14.43
N MET A 796 21.76 -7.12 -14.77
CA MET A 796 22.32 -6.12 -13.86
C MET A 796 22.54 -4.78 -14.55
N ARG A 797 22.42 -3.69 -13.80
CA ARG A 797 22.72 -2.33 -14.27
C ARG A 797 23.65 -1.65 -13.28
N GLY A 798 24.58 -0.86 -13.79
CA GLY A 798 25.55 -0.17 -12.97
C GLY A 798 26.30 0.94 -13.70
N SER A 799 27.26 1.54 -13.01
CA SER A 799 28.22 2.49 -13.57
C SER A 799 29.64 2.11 -13.21
N ILE A 800 30.57 2.45 -14.11
CA ILE A 800 32.00 2.30 -13.88
C ILE A 800 32.55 3.62 -13.34
N PRO A 801 33.19 3.66 -12.16
CA PRO A 801 33.86 4.86 -11.65
C PRO A 801 34.93 5.40 -12.63
N LYS A 802 35.18 6.72 -12.62
CA LYS A 802 36.13 7.38 -13.55
C LYS A 802 37.57 6.86 -13.41
N ASN A 803 37.96 6.43 -12.22
CA ASN A 803 39.28 5.89 -11.87
C ASN A 803 39.31 4.35 -11.82
N ALA A 804 38.30 3.68 -12.38
CA ALA A 804 38.18 2.24 -12.29
C ALA A 804 39.27 1.51 -13.10
N THR A 805 39.88 0.50 -12.48
CA THR A 805 40.92 -0.33 -13.11
C THR A 805 40.36 -1.65 -13.64
N ARG A 806 39.56 -2.35 -12.82
CA ARG A 806 38.83 -3.57 -13.19
C ARG A 806 37.66 -3.84 -12.24
N PHE A 807 36.73 -4.68 -12.66
CA PHE A 807 35.75 -5.31 -11.78
C PHE A 807 35.50 -6.75 -12.22
N GLU A 808 34.83 -7.54 -11.38
CA GLU A 808 34.66 -8.98 -11.56
C GLU A 808 33.22 -9.37 -11.30
N ILE A 809 32.66 -10.22 -12.18
CA ILE A 809 31.37 -10.89 -12.02
C ILE A 809 31.66 -12.40 -12.03
N SER A 810 31.37 -13.08 -10.93
CA SER A 810 31.74 -14.48 -10.71
C SER A 810 30.49 -15.31 -10.44
N LEU A 811 30.25 -16.34 -11.27
CA LEU A 811 29.20 -17.35 -11.08
C LEU A 811 29.82 -18.60 -10.45
N MET A 812 29.33 -18.98 -9.28
CA MET A 812 29.94 -19.98 -8.39
C MET A 812 29.01 -21.19 -8.20
N ALA A 813 29.61 -22.38 -8.16
CA ALA A 813 28.98 -23.63 -7.73
C ALA A 813 29.78 -24.21 -6.56
N GLY A 814 29.35 -23.91 -5.32
CA GLY A 814 30.15 -24.18 -4.13
C GLY A 814 31.49 -23.44 -4.17
N GLN A 815 32.60 -24.19 -4.20
CA GLN A 815 33.96 -23.65 -4.29
C GLN A 815 34.43 -23.42 -5.74
N GLU A 816 33.71 -23.96 -6.72
CA GLU A 816 34.09 -23.89 -8.13
C GLU A 816 33.58 -22.59 -8.79
N LEU A 817 34.40 -21.98 -9.64
CA LEU A 817 34.06 -20.77 -10.41
C LEU A 817 33.69 -21.17 -11.83
N ALA A 818 32.40 -21.32 -12.08
CA ALA A 818 31.87 -21.77 -13.36
C ALA A 818 32.07 -20.73 -14.49
N LEU A 819 31.95 -19.44 -14.16
CA LEU A 819 32.24 -18.33 -15.07
C LEU A 819 32.72 -17.12 -14.28
N ASN A 820 33.88 -16.59 -14.66
CA ASN A 820 34.36 -15.27 -14.26
C ASN A 820 34.30 -14.33 -15.47
N ILE A 821 33.69 -13.17 -15.32
CA ILE A 821 33.74 -12.08 -16.29
C ILE A 821 34.52 -10.95 -15.64
N ASN A 822 35.67 -10.60 -16.21
CA ASN A 822 36.59 -9.62 -15.65
C ASN A 822 36.87 -8.51 -16.67
N PRO A 823 36.03 -7.45 -16.73
CA PRO A 823 36.34 -6.24 -17.47
C PRO A 823 37.56 -5.53 -16.90
N ARG A 824 38.58 -5.33 -17.74
CA ARG A 824 39.85 -4.64 -17.45
C ARG A 824 39.91 -3.37 -18.28
N MET A 825 40.11 -2.22 -17.63
CA MET A 825 40.03 -0.91 -18.26
C MET A 825 41.38 -0.52 -18.85
N GLN A 826 42.33 -0.01 -18.08
CA GLN A 826 43.68 0.29 -18.58
C GLN A 826 44.76 -0.44 -17.77
N PRO A 827 45.91 -0.78 -18.39
CA PRO A 827 46.26 -0.71 -19.83
C PRO A 827 45.64 -1.79 -20.75
N TRP A 828 45.13 -2.91 -20.22
CA TRP A 828 44.80 -4.10 -21.03
C TRP A 828 43.52 -4.01 -21.89
N ARG A 829 42.59 -3.09 -21.60
CA ARG A 829 41.36 -2.80 -22.36
C ARG A 829 40.61 -4.02 -22.90
N CYS A 830 40.39 -5.04 -22.08
CA CYS A 830 39.74 -6.28 -22.49
C CYS A 830 38.67 -6.72 -21.50
N VAL A 831 37.78 -7.63 -21.90
CA VAL A 831 36.92 -8.36 -20.98
C VAL A 831 37.41 -9.81 -20.99
N ALA A 832 38.14 -10.20 -19.95
CA ALA A 832 38.63 -11.55 -19.78
C ALA A 832 37.53 -12.44 -19.23
N ARG A 833 37.42 -13.67 -19.76
CA ARG A 833 36.48 -14.68 -19.28
C ARG A 833 37.20 -15.98 -19.01
N ASN A 834 36.94 -16.60 -17.87
CA ASN A 834 37.56 -17.87 -17.52
C ASN A 834 36.72 -18.65 -16.50
N SER A 835 37.16 -19.86 -16.16
CA SER A 835 36.64 -20.71 -15.09
C SER A 835 37.80 -21.16 -14.20
N LEU A 836 37.56 -21.33 -12.90
CA LEU A 836 38.50 -21.96 -11.96
C LEU A 836 37.84 -23.26 -11.50
N LEU A 837 38.36 -24.39 -11.97
CA LEU A 837 37.84 -25.74 -11.71
C LEU A 837 38.90 -26.58 -11.01
N ASN A 838 38.59 -27.26 -9.91
CA ASN A 838 39.57 -28.04 -9.12
C ASN A 838 40.83 -27.21 -8.74
N ASN A 839 40.63 -25.94 -8.38
CA ASN A 839 41.71 -24.97 -8.13
C ASN A 839 42.67 -24.71 -9.32
N GLN A 840 42.27 -25.04 -10.55
CA GLN A 840 43.05 -24.77 -11.75
C GLN A 840 42.27 -23.85 -12.72
N TRP A 841 42.92 -22.78 -13.16
CA TRP A 841 42.34 -21.89 -14.15
C TRP A 841 42.30 -22.58 -15.51
N GLY A 842 41.18 -22.45 -16.21
CA GLY A 842 41.10 -22.85 -17.62
C GLY A 842 41.81 -21.86 -18.54
N THR A 843 41.64 -22.05 -19.85
CA THR A 843 42.12 -21.10 -20.86
C THR A 843 41.34 -19.79 -20.76
N GLU A 844 42.04 -18.66 -20.55
CA GLU A 844 41.43 -17.32 -20.56
C GLU A 844 40.98 -16.93 -21.96
N GLU A 845 39.73 -16.50 -22.10
CA GLU A 845 39.20 -15.93 -23.34
C GLU A 845 39.16 -14.40 -23.22
N ASN A 846 39.89 -13.69 -24.07
CA ASN A 846 39.95 -12.22 -24.07
C ASN A 846 39.77 -11.60 -25.48
N ASN A 847 39.46 -12.43 -26.48
CA ASN A 847 39.32 -12.06 -27.90
C ASN A 847 37.99 -11.36 -28.20
N LEU A 848 37.75 -10.18 -27.62
CA LEU A 848 36.60 -9.34 -27.96
C LEU A 848 37.02 -8.15 -28.82
N PRO A 849 36.21 -7.74 -29.82
CA PRO A 849 36.55 -6.62 -30.69
C PRO A 849 36.59 -5.27 -29.94
N PHE A 850 35.88 -5.16 -28.81
CA PHE A 850 35.90 -3.97 -27.95
C PHE A 850 35.49 -4.31 -26.51
N ASN A 851 35.86 -3.45 -25.56
CA ASN A 851 35.38 -3.47 -24.18
C ASN A 851 34.21 -2.48 -24.01
N PRO A 852 32.97 -2.93 -23.74
CA PRO A 852 31.82 -2.05 -23.56
C PRO A 852 31.83 -1.29 -22.21
N PHE A 853 32.69 -1.68 -21.26
CA PHE A 853 32.76 -1.09 -19.93
C PHE A 853 33.79 0.03 -19.90
N GLN A 854 33.32 1.27 -20.01
CA GLN A 854 34.16 2.45 -20.03
C GLN A 854 34.09 3.23 -18.70
N PRO A 855 35.21 3.71 -18.14
CA PRO A 855 35.21 4.58 -16.97
C PRO A 855 34.28 5.80 -17.14
N GLY A 856 33.46 6.05 -16.13
CA GLY A 856 32.45 7.11 -16.12
C GLY A 856 31.19 6.81 -16.93
N LYS A 857 31.02 5.60 -17.47
CA LYS A 857 29.83 5.19 -18.25
C LYS A 857 28.96 4.20 -17.48
N HIS A 858 27.67 4.21 -17.82
CA HIS A 858 26.70 3.22 -17.37
C HIS A 858 26.71 2.00 -18.28
N PHE A 859 26.29 0.87 -17.73
CA PHE A 859 26.04 -0.35 -18.48
C PHE A 859 24.79 -1.05 -17.98
N GLU A 860 24.12 -1.74 -18.90
CA GLU A 860 23.23 -2.85 -18.62
C GLU A 860 23.90 -4.13 -19.12
N LEU A 861 23.94 -5.19 -18.30
CA LEU A 861 24.46 -6.50 -18.68
C LEU A 861 23.40 -7.57 -18.41
N SER A 862 23.19 -8.48 -19.36
CA SER A 862 22.36 -9.66 -19.16
C SER A 862 23.10 -10.94 -19.52
N ILE A 863 23.10 -11.93 -18.63
CA ILE A 863 23.66 -13.28 -18.83
C ILE A 863 22.48 -14.23 -19.00
N ARG A 864 22.32 -14.77 -20.21
CA ARG A 864 21.24 -15.71 -20.55
C ARG A 864 21.80 -17.13 -20.62
N CYS A 865 21.18 -18.06 -19.90
CA CYS A 865 21.58 -19.47 -19.89
C CYS A 865 20.86 -20.23 -21.01
N ASP A 866 21.64 -20.76 -21.96
CA ASP A 866 21.17 -21.69 -22.99
C ASP A 866 21.46 -23.14 -22.57
N ASN A 867 21.24 -24.13 -23.44
CA ASN A 867 21.51 -25.54 -23.14
C ASN A 867 23.00 -25.88 -23.05
N TYR A 868 23.89 -25.10 -23.68
CA TYR A 868 25.32 -25.43 -23.79
C TYR A 868 26.30 -24.29 -23.46
N LYS A 869 25.79 -23.06 -23.24
CA LYS A 869 26.62 -21.85 -23.09
C LYS A 869 25.88 -20.71 -22.41
N PHE A 870 26.65 -19.81 -21.80
CA PHE A 870 26.19 -18.48 -21.39
C PHE A 870 26.22 -17.55 -22.59
N LYS A 871 25.12 -16.84 -22.87
CA LYS A 871 25.07 -15.74 -23.84
C LYS A 871 25.00 -14.41 -23.10
N VAL A 872 26.03 -13.59 -23.24
CA VAL A 872 26.16 -12.32 -22.53
C VAL A 872 25.85 -11.15 -23.46
N TYR A 873 25.00 -10.25 -23.01
CA TYR A 873 24.61 -9.04 -23.73
C TYR A 873 24.95 -7.82 -22.89
N THR A 874 25.30 -6.72 -23.56
CA THR A 874 25.48 -5.40 -22.94
C THR A 874 24.68 -4.35 -23.67
N ASN A 875 23.90 -3.54 -22.94
CA ASN A 875 23.00 -2.52 -23.49
C ASN A 875 22.10 -3.06 -24.61
N GLY A 876 21.57 -4.28 -24.44
CA GLY A 876 20.70 -4.96 -25.42
C GLY A 876 21.42 -5.63 -26.59
N HIS A 877 22.73 -5.40 -26.78
CA HIS A 877 23.52 -6.00 -27.86
C HIS A 877 24.30 -7.22 -27.38
N HIS A 878 24.37 -8.28 -28.21
CA HIS A 878 25.17 -9.46 -27.91
C HIS A 878 26.66 -9.09 -27.81
N LEU A 879 27.33 -9.59 -26.77
CA LEU A 879 28.74 -9.33 -26.52
C LEU A 879 29.60 -10.57 -26.74
N PHE A 880 29.30 -11.69 -26.06
CA PHE A 880 30.00 -12.96 -26.27
C PHE A 880 29.15 -14.17 -25.85
N ASP A 881 29.57 -15.33 -26.36
CA ASP A 881 29.17 -16.65 -25.87
C ASP A 881 30.31 -17.24 -25.02
N PHE A 882 29.98 -17.96 -23.94
CA PHE A 882 30.94 -18.74 -23.16
C PHE A 882 30.41 -20.15 -22.95
N THR A 883 31.04 -21.15 -23.56
CA THR A 883 30.65 -22.56 -23.46
C THR A 883 30.78 -23.06 -22.02
N TYR A 884 29.82 -23.85 -21.55
CA TYR A 884 29.84 -24.38 -20.19
C TYR A 884 31.09 -25.26 -19.97
N ARG A 885 31.90 -24.87 -18.98
CA ARG A 885 33.04 -25.68 -18.49
C ARG A 885 32.69 -26.44 -17.22
N TYR A 886 31.71 -25.96 -16.46
CA TYR A 886 31.14 -26.61 -15.29
C TYR A 886 29.74 -27.16 -15.62
N VAL A 887 29.50 -28.44 -15.33
CA VAL A 887 28.22 -29.13 -15.48
C VAL A 887 28.02 -30.02 -14.24
N PRO A 888 26.84 -30.05 -13.60
CA PRO A 888 25.57 -29.44 -14.02
C PRO A 888 25.40 -27.97 -13.61
N ILE A 889 24.94 -27.12 -14.55
CA ILE A 889 24.75 -25.67 -14.30
C ILE A 889 23.73 -25.36 -13.19
N LYS A 890 22.87 -26.32 -12.84
CA LYS A 890 21.94 -26.21 -11.71
C LYS A 890 22.62 -26.06 -10.36
N ASN A 891 23.90 -26.45 -10.24
CA ASN A 891 24.65 -26.23 -9.00
C ASN A 891 25.28 -24.83 -8.94
N ILE A 892 25.18 -24.03 -10.00
CA ILE A 892 25.62 -22.63 -10.00
C ILE A 892 24.54 -21.80 -9.31
N GLU A 893 24.72 -21.59 -8.02
CA GLU A 893 23.71 -20.98 -7.15
C GLU A 893 24.14 -19.63 -6.56
N THR A 894 25.37 -19.18 -6.80
CA THR A 894 25.88 -17.93 -6.23
C THR A 894 26.48 -17.04 -7.30
N ILE A 895 26.14 -15.75 -7.26
CA ILE A 895 26.85 -14.70 -7.99
C ILE A 895 27.64 -13.82 -7.01
N LYS A 896 28.88 -13.46 -7.37
CA LYS A 896 29.68 -12.46 -6.66
C LYS A 896 30.09 -11.36 -7.61
N ILE A 897 30.00 -10.10 -7.17
CA ILE A 897 30.46 -8.94 -7.95
C ILE A 897 31.40 -8.13 -7.08
N THR A 898 32.63 -7.91 -7.55
CA THR A 898 33.68 -7.21 -6.78
C THR A 898 34.47 -6.24 -7.66
N GLY A 899 35.31 -5.39 -7.06
CA GLY A 899 36.14 -4.43 -7.77
C GLY A 899 35.45 -3.08 -8.04
N ASN A 900 35.96 -2.31 -9.01
CA ASN A 900 35.56 -0.93 -9.25
C ASN A 900 34.28 -0.84 -10.10
N VAL A 901 33.12 -1.05 -9.46
CA VAL A 901 31.80 -0.92 -10.09
C VAL A 901 30.78 -0.43 -9.06
N THR A 902 29.82 0.38 -9.50
CA THR A 902 28.64 0.75 -8.70
C THR A 902 27.44 0.07 -9.33
N LEU A 903 26.69 -0.71 -8.55
CA LEU A 903 25.49 -1.39 -9.03
C LEU A 903 24.24 -0.60 -8.66
N PHE A 904 23.28 -0.54 -9.57
CA PHE A 904 21.97 0.07 -9.37
C PHE A 904 20.86 -0.97 -9.29
N TYR A 905 21.06 -2.14 -9.91
CA TYR A 905 20.04 -3.15 -10.12
C TYR A 905 20.67 -4.50 -10.39
N ILE A 906 20.10 -5.57 -9.83
CA ILE A 906 20.37 -6.95 -10.22
C ILE A 906 19.11 -7.82 -10.06
N LYS A 907 18.84 -8.71 -11.01
CA LYS A 907 17.72 -9.67 -11.02
C LYS A 907 18.20 -11.02 -11.58
N TYR A 908 17.63 -12.12 -11.08
CA TYR A 908 17.97 -13.51 -11.46
C TYR A 908 16.82 -14.25 -12.13
#